data_AF-A0A2R6HHP8-F1
#
_entry.id   AF-A0A2R6HHP8-F1
#
_cell.length_a   1.000
_cell.length_b   1.000
_cell.length_c   1.000
_cell.angle_alpha   90.00
_cell.angle_beta   90.00
_cell.angle_gamma   90.00
#
_symmetry.space_group_name_H-M   'P 1'
#
loop_
_entity.id
_entity.type
_entity.pdbx_description
1 polymer ?
#
loop_
_entity_poly.entity_id
_entity_poly.type
_entity_poly.pdbx_seq_one_letter_code
_entity_poly.pdbx_strand_id
1 'polypeptide(L)'
;MTEGQMQESGYGGRLFELYTKYVTEPESKKDVYGYTLLIVGYILAIGGMVLYFVGPTGAEVSESTLFTVRQLAAVPAATGLLLSLLGIVLLMPVTRLSLVVAMLGALLGLAAVVLFVQYYPYNWHQGTPSYSDLIIGLYTAGVGIVASVVIMVPVATGQRSYFSETTEGPKDEHPPVMIGEADRGGLFTLFKRRREWTWRFIDQSAVAASSESFLSKLEAEQQVDGVKSQVASAGLLEIKHAAFRLYESAAGSWYWHLMREDGSAVAESRTEYETRDDAEHSINEIKDHGPDAEVFVMDEPVFDLDRSDGQWTWRLIDADRTPLVVAADSQTSRNSAIDRLESFRSLASDAMELVVESYGIELVTDGDAWGWRLRDSAHRTLATSAVEYESKGVAEDTVYTMLDRLERADRIERGEPTYDVYQSGDTWEWRLMDDAGRAVATGTASSDDPDPVTADAAGMQAHAGDAEVVEIENLEFETYGTRDGWAWRLVDEDRGVHARSTETYDSKEAASHVVERVRTEAPEAELIEFDNAAFQIYEAEGGAWRWRLIDEDGNVMADSGQGEYESKDDALNAMVTLQENAPDAEHLEIETAAFELFQDDAGWGWRLVDDIGETIADSATRHENEEGARQAMESLIDSVSGVPERRMATGIFQIYSDSDDEWWWQFVMPDGRILADATESFGTRHEIEDAIAELRGYAGDAPVTQIGRLAVCLDPEDWSWELVDENREPVATSSRSFGDRQSLVAAVDDIQARAPETTVYEIREAAFDCYQGDSGWTWRLIDDDHTTLAHATSTFGSLEAVESEIGRISRVVPDAEFLDYDDVAFELYESDDRWTWRLVDKEQWVIAAAAERHGTREAAERDIEEARTEITEASVIEIDSATFEFHLTDEGWRWRLVDEAGNELAESIDAFPSRADAQEQLTTVKELGPDAWVSTAE
;
A
#
# COMPACT_ATOMS: atom_id res chain seq x y z
N MET A 1 -4.75 36.59 -14.76
CA MET A 1 -4.17 37.40 -13.68
C MET A 1 -2.68 37.30 -13.88
N THR A 2 -2.06 38.33 -14.43
CA THR A 2 -0.63 38.38 -14.72
C THR A 2 0.09 38.86 -13.45
N GLU A 3 0.71 37.94 -12.73
CA GLU A 3 1.71 38.24 -11.71
C GLU A 3 2.97 38.69 -12.44
N GLY A 4 3.13 40.00 -12.60
CA GLY A 4 4.42 40.58 -12.97
C GLY A 4 5.40 40.32 -11.83
N GLN A 5 6.53 39.69 -12.15
CA GLN A 5 7.68 39.58 -11.28
C GLN A 5 8.04 40.98 -10.76
N MET A 6 7.71 41.24 -9.49
CA MET A 6 8.33 42.33 -8.75
C MET A 6 9.75 41.88 -8.43
N GLN A 7 10.73 42.40 -9.16
CA GLN A 7 12.13 42.38 -8.72
C GLN A 7 12.16 42.92 -7.29
N GLU A 8 12.50 42.05 -6.34
CA GLU A 8 12.63 42.42 -4.93
C GLU A 8 13.82 43.37 -4.80
N SER A 9 13.54 44.67 -4.73
CA SER A 9 14.51 45.64 -4.22
C SER A 9 14.86 45.23 -2.78
N GLY A 10 16.15 44.97 -2.55
CA GLY A 10 16.68 44.23 -1.40
C GLY A 10 16.47 44.82 0.01
N TYR A 11 15.55 45.76 0.22
CA TYR A 11 15.33 46.38 1.54
C TYR A 11 13.87 46.72 1.93
N GLY A 12 12.86 46.28 1.15
CA GLY A 12 11.44 46.63 1.37
C GLY A 12 10.47 45.44 1.44
N GLY A 13 10.79 44.37 2.16
CA GLY A 13 9.99 43.12 2.14
C GLY A 13 8.55 43.22 2.67
N ARG A 14 7.75 42.15 2.42
CA ARG A 14 6.35 41.93 2.87
C ARG A 14 6.00 42.42 4.28
N LEU A 15 6.95 42.45 5.21
CA LEU A 15 6.76 42.93 6.59
C LEU A 15 6.44 44.44 6.66
N PHE A 16 7.09 45.26 5.83
CA PHE A 16 6.79 46.70 5.75
C PHE A 16 5.44 46.96 5.08
N GLU A 17 5.10 46.17 4.07
CA GLU A 17 3.78 46.19 3.43
C GLU A 17 2.67 45.86 4.44
N LEU A 18 2.82 44.75 5.19
CA LEU A 18 1.86 44.33 6.21
C LEU A 18 1.74 45.35 7.35
N TYR A 19 2.86 45.93 7.80
CA TYR A 19 2.86 46.97 8.83
C TYR A 19 2.14 48.24 8.35
N THR A 20 2.44 48.71 7.14
CA THR A 20 1.81 49.91 6.57
C THR A 20 0.32 49.68 6.26
N LYS A 21 -0.06 48.43 5.91
CA LYS A 21 -1.44 48.04 5.62
C LYS A 21 -2.31 47.93 6.87
N TYR A 22 -1.79 47.38 7.97
CA TYR A 22 -2.58 47.02 9.15
C TYR A 22 -2.28 47.86 10.40
N VAL A 23 -1.18 48.63 10.43
CA VAL A 23 -0.73 49.40 11.59
C VAL A 23 -0.69 50.89 11.28
N THR A 24 0.37 51.41 10.63
CA THR A 24 0.54 52.83 10.28
C THR A 24 1.78 53.04 9.39
N GLU A 25 2.00 54.26 8.87
CA GLU A 25 3.23 54.63 8.17
C GLU A 25 4.43 54.60 9.14
N PRO A 26 5.51 53.85 8.83
CA PRO A 26 6.63 53.67 9.75
C PRO A 26 7.50 54.93 9.86
N GLU A 27 7.76 55.40 11.09
CA GLU A 27 8.71 56.48 11.35
C GLU A 27 10.15 55.95 11.49
N SER A 28 10.33 54.67 11.84
CA SER A 28 11.63 54.01 11.93
C SER A 28 11.58 52.52 11.58
N LYS A 29 12.71 51.97 11.10
CA LYS A 29 12.87 50.52 10.88
C LYS A 29 12.60 49.69 12.15
N LYS A 30 12.83 50.26 13.34
CA LYS A 30 12.62 49.57 14.63
C LYS A 30 11.15 49.24 14.91
N ASP A 31 10.22 50.04 14.39
CA ASP A 31 8.79 49.88 14.66
C ASP A 31 8.26 48.58 14.01
N VAL A 32 8.70 48.31 12.77
CA VAL A 32 8.32 47.12 12.01
C VAL A 32 8.91 45.85 12.62
N TYR A 33 10.22 45.83 12.91
CA TYR A 33 10.88 44.66 13.50
C TYR A 33 10.43 44.40 14.94
N GLY A 34 10.22 45.44 15.74
CA GLY A 34 9.74 45.31 17.12
C GLY A 34 8.34 44.71 17.20
N TYR A 35 7.42 45.18 16.36
CA TYR A 35 6.05 44.67 16.29
C TYR A 35 5.99 43.21 15.81
N THR A 36 6.77 42.88 14.78
CA THR A 36 6.85 41.50 14.25
C THR A 36 7.39 40.53 15.31
N LEU A 37 8.48 40.89 16.00
CA LEU A 37 9.09 40.06 17.03
C LEU A 37 8.15 39.82 18.22
N LEU A 38 7.35 40.84 18.58
CA LEU A 38 6.33 40.74 19.61
C LEU A 38 5.23 39.73 19.21
N ILE A 39 4.68 39.83 18.00
CA ILE A 39 3.62 38.92 17.53
C ILE A 39 4.12 37.48 17.43
N VAL A 40 5.26 37.25 16.80
CA VAL A 40 5.84 35.91 16.64
C VAL A 40 6.13 35.29 18.01
N GLY A 41 6.72 36.06 18.92
CA GLY A 41 6.95 35.62 20.29
C GLY A 41 5.65 35.23 21.01
N TYR A 42 4.60 36.03 20.84
CA TYR A 42 3.31 35.79 21.49
C TYR A 42 2.60 34.54 20.95
N ILE A 43 2.65 34.32 19.62
CA ILE A 43 2.10 33.12 18.97
C ILE A 43 2.85 31.87 19.44
N LEU A 44 4.18 31.91 19.50
CA LEU A 44 4.98 30.78 20.02
C LEU A 44 4.67 30.48 21.49
N ALA A 45 4.49 31.52 22.30
CA ALA A 45 4.14 31.39 23.72
C ALA A 45 2.76 30.72 23.92
N ILE A 46 1.75 31.20 23.19
CA ILE A 46 0.38 30.65 23.26
C ILE A 46 0.32 29.25 22.63
N GLY A 47 0.95 29.05 21.47
CA GLY A 47 0.96 27.77 20.77
C GLY A 47 1.56 26.66 21.62
N GLY A 48 2.70 26.92 22.28
CA GLY A 48 3.30 25.99 23.24
C GLY A 48 2.37 25.68 24.43
N MET A 49 1.67 26.69 24.96
CA MET A 49 0.71 26.50 26.06
C MET A 49 -0.53 25.70 25.64
N VAL A 50 -1.09 25.97 24.46
CA VAL A 50 -2.24 25.23 23.92
C VAL A 50 -1.87 23.77 23.67
N LEU A 51 -0.69 23.52 23.11
CA LEU A 51 -0.20 22.16 22.89
C LEU A 51 -0.04 21.38 24.20
N TYR A 52 0.38 22.04 25.29
CA TYR A 52 0.43 21.45 26.62
C TYR A 52 -0.96 21.01 27.13
N PHE A 53 -2.00 21.80 26.84
CA PHE A 53 -3.37 21.52 27.28
C PHE A 53 -4.10 20.48 26.43
N VAL A 54 -3.84 20.43 25.13
CA VAL A 54 -4.52 19.55 24.16
C VAL A 54 -3.80 18.21 23.99
N GLY A 55 -2.55 18.09 24.47
CA GLY A 55 -1.75 16.89 24.38
C GLY A 55 -2.39 15.66 25.05
N PRO A 56 -2.16 14.44 24.55
CA PRO A 56 -2.72 13.21 25.10
C PRO A 56 -2.30 13.01 26.56
N THR A 57 -3.29 12.78 27.44
CA THR A 57 -3.10 12.48 28.87
C THR A 57 -3.81 11.18 29.24
N GLY A 58 -3.11 10.21 29.85
CA GLY A 58 -3.70 8.94 30.29
C GLY A 58 -2.64 7.92 30.71
N ALA A 59 -3.02 6.91 31.49
CA ALA A 59 -2.12 5.84 31.94
C ALA A 59 -1.69 4.87 30.81
N GLU A 60 -2.35 4.94 29.66
CA GLU A 60 -2.11 4.11 28.47
C GLU A 60 -1.18 4.77 27.43
N VAL A 61 -0.76 6.03 27.65
CA VAL A 61 0.13 6.75 26.73
C VAL A 61 1.59 6.43 27.06
N SER A 62 2.38 6.08 26.05
CA SER A 62 3.80 5.79 26.22
C SER A 62 4.57 6.98 26.82
N GLU A 63 5.58 6.69 27.66
CA GLU A 63 6.42 7.74 28.27
C GLU A 63 7.16 8.60 27.23
N SER A 64 7.51 8.01 26.09
CA SER A 64 8.14 8.72 24.96
C SER A 64 7.20 9.75 24.33
N THR A 65 5.93 9.41 24.12
CA THR A 65 4.92 10.33 23.57
C THR A 65 4.61 11.46 24.54
N LEU A 66 4.49 11.17 25.84
CA LEU A 66 4.32 12.20 26.88
C LEU A 66 5.51 13.17 26.94
N PHE A 67 6.73 12.66 26.76
CA PHE A 67 7.94 13.49 26.72
C PHE A 67 7.97 14.39 25.48
N THR A 68 7.72 13.84 24.28
CA THR A 68 7.72 14.61 23.02
C THR A 68 6.72 15.76 23.07
N VAL A 69 5.51 15.53 23.60
CA VAL A 69 4.48 16.58 23.75
C VAL A 69 4.94 17.66 24.72
N ARG A 70 5.55 17.31 25.86
CA ARG A 70 6.12 18.29 26.80
C ARG A 70 7.25 19.10 26.18
N GLN A 71 8.12 18.45 25.40
CA GLN A 71 9.22 19.11 24.70
C GLN A 71 8.71 20.13 23.68
N LEU A 72 7.76 19.73 22.84
CA LEU A 72 7.13 20.58 21.83
C LEU A 72 6.27 21.70 22.44
N ALA A 73 5.81 21.55 23.68
CA ALA A 73 5.07 22.59 24.38
C ALA A 73 5.99 23.62 25.06
N ALA A 74 6.97 23.17 25.85
CA ALA A 74 7.74 24.04 26.73
C ALA A 74 8.84 24.83 26.00
N VAL A 75 9.47 24.26 24.97
CA VAL A 75 10.55 24.93 24.23
C VAL A 75 10.03 26.15 23.44
N PRO A 76 8.94 26.04 22.65
CA PRO A 76 8.34 27.21 22.02
C PRO A 76 7.79 28.22 23.03
N ALA A 77 7.22 27.75 24.15
CA ALA A 77 6.70 28.64 25.18
C ALA A 77 7.80 29.51 25.82
N ALA A 78 8.92 28.90 26.18
CA ALA A 78 10.07 29.58 26.79
C ALA A 78 10.77 30.54 25.80
N THR A 79 10.83 30.16 24.53
CA THR A 79 11.40 30.98 23.45
C THR A 79 10.50 32.18 23.15
N GLY A 80 9.19 31.93 23.03
CA GLY A 80 8.18 32.93 22.74
C GLY A 80 8.13 34.05 23.79
N LEU A 81 8.28 33.70 25.08
CA LEU A 81 8.34 34.69 26.16
C LEU A 81 9.52 35.67 25.99
N LEU A 82 10.72 35.18 25.67
CA LEU A 82 11.91 36.02 25.48
C LEU A 82 11.78 36.94 24.26
N LEU A 83 11.30 36.41 23.13
CA LEU A 83 11.07 37.17 21.92
C LEU A 83 10.00 38.26 22.12
N SER A 84 8.93 37.94 22.85
CA SER A 84 7.88 38.91 23.20
C SER A 84 8.43 40.07 24.02
N LEU A 85 9.21 39.78 25.06
CA LEU A 85 9.82 40.82 25.90
C LEU A 85 10.82 41.67 25.12
N LEU A 86 11.60 41.07 24.22
CA LEU A 86 12.54 41.81 23.35
C LEU A 86 11.80 42.68 22.32
N GLY A 87 10.67 42.20 21.77
CA GLY A 87 9.80 42.97 20.89
C GLY A 87 9.23 44.21 21.57
N ILE A 88 8.80 44.07 22.83
CA ILE A 88 8.37 45.22 23.66
C ILE A 88 9.50 46.24 23.84
N VAL A 89 10.73 45.79 24.10
CA VAL A 89 11.88 46.71 24.25
C VAL A 89 12.18 47.46 22.95
N LEU A 90 12.05 46.80 21.79
CA LEU A 90 12.25 47.43 20.47
C LEU A 90 11.20 48.52 20.15
N LEU A 91 9.97 48.35 20.65
CA LEU A 91 8.88 49.31 20.51
C LEU A 91 8.95 50.49 21.49
N MET A 92 9.81 50.41 22.51
CA MET A 92 9.96 51.48 23.48
C MET A 92 11.11 52.44 23.11
N PRO A 93 11.02 53.73 23.49
CA PRO A 93 12.06 54.71 23.25
C PRO A 93 13.26 54.49 24.21
N VAL A 94 14.01 53.41 23.99
CA VAL A 94 15.15 53.00 24.81
C VAL A 94 16.48 53.50 24.24
N THR A 95 17.45 53.72 25.13
CA THR A 95 18.81 54.06 24.71
C THR A 95 19.49 52.87 24.02
N ARG A 96 20.49 53.12 23.18
CA ARG A 96 21.30 52.05 22.57
C ARG A 96 21.89 51.09 23.60
N LEU A 97 22.30 51.62 24.76
CA LEU A 97 22.84 50.81 25.85
C LEU A 97 21.78 49.86 26.42
N SER A 98 20.56 50.36 26.66
CA SER A 98 19.43 49.55 27.15
C SER A 98 19.02 48.46 26.14
N LEU A 99 19.09 48.75 24.84
CA LEU A 99 18.82 47.77 23.79
C LEU A 99 19.88 46.65 23.78
N VAL A 100 21.17 46.99 23.91
CA VAL A 100 22.26 46.01 23.99
C VAL A 100 22.11 45.15 25.24
N VAL A 101 21.76 45.73 26.38
CA VAL A 101 21.51 44.99 27.63
C VAL A 101 20.33 44.02 27.46
N ALA A 102 19.24 44.44 26.84
CA ALA A 102 18.10 43.56 26.56
C ALA A 102 18.47 42.43 25.58
N MET A 103 19.24 42.72 24.54
CA MET A 103 19.70 41.72 23.57
C MET A 103 20.61 40.67 24.24
N LEU A 104 21.53 41.11 25.12
CA LEU A 104 22.37 40.20 25.91
C LEU A 104 21.53 39.33 26.86
N GLY A 105 20.51 39.90 27.51
CA GLY A 105 19.57 39.14 28.34
C GLY A 105 18.77 38.09 27.56
N ALA A 106 18.30 38.45 26.37
CA ALA A 106 17.57 37.53 25.49
C ALA A 106 18.47 36.39 24.99
N LEU A 107 19.70 36.69 24.56
CA LEU A 107 20.70 35.69 24.17
C LEU A 107 21.05 34.74 25.33
N LEU A 108 21.20 35.28 26.54
CA LEU A 108 21.44 34.49 27.75
C LEU A 108 20.28 33.51 28.03
N GLY A 109 19.04 33.97 27.87
CA GLY A 109 17.85 33.15 28.02
C GLY A 109 17.73 32.08 26.94
N LEU A 110 17.95 32.41 25.68
CA LEU A 110 17.90 31.45 24.56
C LEU A 110 18.98 30.37 24.69
N ALA A 111 20.20 30.74 25.09
CA ALA A 111 21.26 29.79 25.38
C ALA A 111 20.86 28.81 26.50
N ALA A 112 20.14 29.29 27.53
CA ALA A 112 19.63 28.43 28.60
C ALA A 112 18.58 27.43 28.09
N VAL A 113 17.70 27.81 27.15
CA VAL A 113 16.73 26.90 26.51
C VAL A 113 17.45 25.79 25.74
N VAL A 114 18.48 26.13 24.95
CA VAL A 114 19.27 25.14 24.19
C VAL A 114 20.00 24.18 25.13
N LEU A 115 20.67 24.71 26.17
CA LEU A 115 21.35 23.90 27.18
C LEU A 115 20.37 22.98 27.93
N PHE A 116 19.14 23.45 28.20
CA PHE A 116 18.12 22.64 28.86
C PHE A 116 17.71 21.42 28.01
N VAL A 117 17.47 21.61 26.71
CA VAL A 117 17.14 20.48 25.82
C VAL A 117 18.32 19.52 25.67
N GLN A 118 19.54 20.04 25.55
CA GLN A 118 20.74 19.24 25.33
C GLN A 118 21.13 18.38 26.54
N TYR A 119 21.03 18.91 27.77
CA TYR A 119 21.44 18.20 28.97
C TYR A 119 20.33 17.38 29.64
N TYR A 120 19.06 17.56 29.23
CA TYR A 120 17.89 16.84 29.80
C TYR A 120 17.04 16.12 28.74
N PRO A 121 17.62 15.23 27.90
CA PRO A 121 16.83 14.34 27.07
C PRO A 121 16.09 13.34 27.96
N TYR A 122 14.78 13.24 27.82
CA TYR A 122 13.89 12.29 28.52
C TYR A 122 13.82 12.41 30.06
N ASN A 123 14.38 13.47 30.68
CA ASN A 123 14.49 13.59 32.14
C ASN A 123 14.09 14.98 32.68
N TRP A 124 12.80 15.35 32.55
CA TRP A 124 12.25 16.62 33.07
C TRP A 124 11.60 16.46 34.44
N HIS A 125 12.31 15.85 35.40
CA HIS A 125 11.84 15.62 36.77
C HIS A 125 12.70 16.41 37.77
N GLN A 126 12.14 16.75 38.94
CA GLN A 126 12.93 17.37 40.01
C GLN A 126 13.88 16.34 40.61
N GLY A 127 15.20 16.62 40.63
CA GLY A 127 16.15 15.94 41.52
C GLY A 127 17.45 15.41 40.92
N THR A 128 17.56 15.15 39.62
CA THR A 128 18.81 14.66 38.98
C THR A 128 18.71 14.78 37.46
N PRO A 129 19.78 15.15 36.70
CA PRO A 129 21.16 15.49 37.12
C PRO A 129 21.34 16.93 37.65
N SER A 130 22.56 17.24 38.12
CA SER A 130 22.89 18.39 38.99
C SER A 130 22.90 19.79 38.36
N TYR A 131 22.65 19.94 37.06
CA TYR A 131 22.78 21.22 36.36
C TYR A 131 21.46 22.02 36.29
N SER A 132 20.36 21.50 36.83
CA SER A 132 19.01 22.04 36.61
C SER A 132 18.85 23.40 37.28
N ASP A 133 19.34 23.53 38.51
CA ASP A 133 19.40 24.79 39.25
C ASP A 133 20.22 25.86 38.50
N LEU A 134 21.30 25.45 37.83
CA LEU A 134 22.18 26.36 37.09
C LEU A 134 21.50 26.86 35.80
N ILE A 135 20.93 25.96 35.00
CA ILE A 135 20.30 26.31 33.71
C ILE A 135 19.00 27.10 33.93
N ILE A 136 18.17 26.71 34.89
CA ILE A 136 16.96 27.46 35.25
C ILE A 136 17.34 28.84 35.83
N GLY A 137 18.41 28.91 36.64
CA GLY A 137 18.99 30.16 37.10
C GLY A 137 19.45 31.06 35.95
N LEU A 138 20.10 30.50 34.93
CA LEU A 138 20.55 31.21 33.73
C LEU A 138 19.38 31.77 32.91
N TYR A 139 18.35 30.96 32.68
CA TYR A 139 17.14 31.39 31.99
C TYR A 139 16.42 32.52 32.75
N THR A 140 16.28 32.37 34.06
CA THR A 140 15.66 33.38 34.94
C THR A 140 16.47 34.68 34.94
N ALA A 141 17.79 34.60 34.94
CA ALA A 141 18.67 35.77 34.81
C ALA A 141 18.48 36.47 33.46
N GLY A 142 18.40 35.71 32.36
CA GLY A 142 18.13 36.24 31.01
C GLY A 142 16.80 37.00 30.96
N VAL A 143 15.70 36.36 31.40
CA VAL A 143 14.37 36.99 31.51
C VAL A 143 14.42 38.22 32.41
N GLY A 144 15.09 38.13 33.57
CA GLY A 144 15.23 39.21 34.53
C GLY A 144 15.97 40.43 33.96
N ILE A 145 17.00 40.23 33.14
CA ILE A 145 17.72 41.32 32.46
C ILE A 145 16.81 42.04 31.45
N VAL A 146 16.10 41.28 30.61
CA VAL A 146 15.17 41.87 29.62
C VAL A 146 14.02 42.59 30.32
N ALA A 147 13.40 41.96 31.33
CA ALA A 147 12.32 42.54 32.12
C ALA A 147 12.76 43.78 32.91
N SER A 148 14.01 43.81 33.42
CA SER A 148 14.56 44.99 34.10
C SER A 148 14.63 46.20 33.16
N VAL A 149 14.97 45.99 31.88
CA VAL A 149 14.93 47.07 30.89
C VAL A 149 13.50 47.58 30.71
N VAL A 150 12.52 46.67 30.57
CA VAL A 150 11.09 47.03 30.44
C VAL A 150 10.59 47.81 31.66
N ILE A 151 10.89 47.36 32.88
CA ILE A 151 10.46 47.97 34.14
C ILE A 151 11.18 49.31 34.40
N MET A 152 12.42 49.45 33.94
CA MET A 152 13.20 50.68 34.14
C MET A 152 12.75 51.81 33.21
N VAL A 153 12.08 51.50 32.08
CA VAL A 153 11.62 52.53 31.13
C VAL A 153 10.66 53.53 31.77
N PRO A 154 9.54 53.15 32.44
CA PRO A 154 8.66 54.12 33.11
C PRO A 154 9.37 54.99 34.17
N VAL A 155 10.39 54.44 34.85
CA VAL A 155 11.13 55.15 35.91
C VAL A 155 12.16 56.12 35.33
N ALA A 156 12.80 55.76 34.21
CA ALA A 156 13.79 56.61 33.54
C ALA A 156 13.14 57.67 32.62
N THR A 157 11.98 57.39 32.03
CA THR A 157 11.25 58.31 31.14
C THR A 157 10.17 59.13 31.85
N GLY A 158 9.82 58.80 33.10
CA GLY A 158 8.83 59.50 33.94
C GLY A 158 9.13 60.98 34.26
N GLN A 159 10.24 61.54 33.79
CA GLN A 159 10.54 62.97 33.86
C GLN A 159 10.38 63.75 32.55
N ARG A 160 9.93 63.14 31.44
CA ARG A 160 9.76 63.85 30.15
C ARG A 160 8.39 63.73 29.48
N SER A 161 7.36 63.22 30.16
CA SER A 161 6.02 63.01 29.58
C SER A 161 4.98 64.10 29.92
N TYR A 162 5.35 65.29 30.40
CA TYR A 162 4.37 66.31 30.83
C TYR A 162 4.08 67.44 29.83
N PHE A 163 4.58 67.37 28.59
CA PHE A 163 4.27 68.37 27.56
C PHE A 163 4.08 67.73 26.19
N SER A 164 2.85 67.36 25.85
CA SER A 164 2.13 67.83 24.65
C SER A 164 1.03 66.84 24.28
N GLU A 165 -0.21 67.14 24.69
CA GLU A 165 -1.37 66.83 23.86
C GLU A 165 -2.59 67.58 24.40
N THR A 166 -2.89 68.73 23.77
CA THR A 166 -4.26 69.21 23.61
C THR A 166 -4.35 69.91 22.27
N THR A 167 -5.08 69.25 21.37
CA THR A 167 -5.64 69.71 20.11
C THR A 167 -6.44 71.00 20.28
N GLU A 168 -6.19 72.01 19.44
CA GLU A 168 -7.18 72.84 18.73
C GLU A 168 -6.47 73.96 17.92
N GLY A 169 -6.75 74.05 16.62
CA GLY A 169 -6.29 75.15 15.75
C GLY A 169 -6.93 76.49 16.12
N PRO A 170 -6.46 77.64 15.57
CA PRO A 170 -6.74 77.93 14.15
C PRO A 170 -5.73 78.82 13.38
N LYS A 171 -5.76 78.65 12.04
CA LYS A 171 -5.62 79.62 10.93
C LYS A 171 -4.35 80.46 10.72
N ASP A 172 -3.88 80.34 9.47
CA ASP A 172 -3.26 81.33 8.58
C ASP A 172 -2.14 82.22 9.11
N GLU A 173 -0.91 81.97 8.64
CA GLU A 173 0.02 83.02 8.18
C GLU A 173 1.19 82.39 7.39
N HIS A 174 1.28 82.72 6.10
CA HIS A 174 2.49 82.48 5.30
C HIS A 174 3.67 83.30 5.85
N PRO A 175 4.90 82.75 5.83
CA PRO A 175 6.10 83.55 5.69
C PRO A 175 6.85 83.23 4.37
N PRO A 176 7.75 84.13 3.93
CA PRO A 176 7.74 84.61 2.55
C PRO A 176 8.81 83.98 1.67
N VAL A 177 8.50 84.02 0.37
CA VAL A 177 9.46 83.96 -0.73
C VAL A 177 10.62 84.91 -0.49
N MET A 178 11.82 84.36 -0.37
CA MET A 178 13.07 85.06 -0.69
C MET A 178 13.44 84.68 -2.13
N ILE A 179 13.20 85.60 -3.06
CA ILE A 179 13.89 85.64 -4.34
C ILE A 179 15.21 86.36 -4.10
N GLY A 180 16.31 85.71 -4.48
CA GLY A 180 17.64 86.31 -4.49
C GLY A 180 18.62 85.42 -5.26
N GLU A 181 18.83 85.79 -6.52
CA GLU A 181 20.01 85.56 -7.37
C GLU A 181 20.31 84.13 -7.86
N ALA A 182 20.05 83.96 -9.16
CA ALA A 182 20.80 83.16 -10.14
C ALA A 182 21.74 82.07 -9.60
N ASP A 183 21.17 80.91 -9.31
CA ASP A 183 21.76 79.64 -9.71
C ASP A 183 20.67 78.83 -10.42
N ARG A 184 20.96 78.35 -11.64
CA ARG A 184 20.12 77.34 -12.30
C ARG A 184 20.26 76.05 -11.48
N GLY A 185 19.54 75.94 -10.38
CA GLY A 185 19.54 74.73 -9.56
C GLY A 185 18.42 73.82 -10.01
N GLY A 186 18.74 72.62 -10.48
CA GLY A 186 17.74 71.58 -10.70
C GLY A 186 17.00 71.21 -9.41
N LEU A 187 15.75 70.76 -9.52
CA LEU A 187 14.93 70.38 -8.37
C LEU A 187 14.45 68.93 -8.52
N PHE A 188 14.81 68.05 -7.58
CA PHE A 188 14.13 66.76 -7.42
C PHE A 188 12.86 66.98 -6.59
N THR A 189 11.70 66.66 -7.16
CA THR A 189 10.41 66.73 -6.47
C THR A 189 9.88 65.33 -6.22
N LEU A 190 9.65 64.99 -4.95
CA LEU A 190 8.95 63.79 -4.53
C LEU A 190 7.44 64.07 -4.59
N PHE A 191 6.67 63.19 -5.24
CA PHE A 191 5.21 63.32 -5.31
C PHE A 191 4.53 61.96 -5.13
N LYS A 192 3.34 61.98 -4.56
CA LYS A 192 2.59 60.77 -4.18
C LYS A 192 1.55 60.42 -5.24
N ARG A 193 1.61 59.20 -5.76
CA ARG A 193 0.60 58.63 -6.67
C ARG A 193 -0.19 57.55 -5.92
N ARG A 194 -1.44 57.86 -5.56
CA ARG A 194 -2.31 57.01 -4.70
C ARG A 194 -1.70 56.75 -3.32
N ARG A 195 -0.96 55.64 -3.15
CA ARG A 195 -0.29 55.23 -1.90
C ARG A 195 1.22 55.05 -2.05
N GLU A 196 1.76 55.22 -3.26
CA GLU A 196 3.17 55.06 -3.60
C GLU A 196 3.80 56.42 -3.93
N TRP A 197 5.10 56.55 -3.72
CA TRP A 197 5.92 57.74 -3.94
C TRP A 197 6.76 57.58 -5.20
N THR A 198 6.98 58.66 -5.95
CA THR A 198 7.86 58.71 -7.12
C THR A 198 8.56 60.07 -7.14
N TRP A 199 9.64 60.20 -7.92
CA TRP A 199 10.40 61.44 -8.02
C TRP A 199 10.54 61.93 -9.45
N ARG A 200 10.65 63.25 -9.62
CA ARG A 200 10.91 63.92 -10.90
C ARG A 200 12.00 64.96 -10.75
N PHE A 201 12.89 65.05 -11.73
CA PHE A 201 13.84 66.15 -11.86
C PHE A 201 13.21 67.28 -12.69
N ILE A 202 13.21 68.50 -12.17
CA ILE A 202 12.57 69.68 -12.77
C ILE A 202 13.64 70.76 -13.04
N ASP A 203 13.75 71.15 -14.31
CA ASP A 203 14.38 72.40 -14.75
C ASP A 203 13.42 73.12 -15.71
N GLN A 204 12.72 74.14 -15.21
CA GLN A 204 11.60 74.86 -15.86
C GLN A 204 10.37 74.00 -16.24
N SER A 205 10.53 72.73 -16.57
CA SER A 205 9.56 71.64 -16.74
C SER A 205 10.15 70.33 -16.21
N ALA A 206 9.34 69.29 -15.99
CA ALA A 206 9.88 67.99 -15.55
C ALA A 206 10.64 67.34 -16.71
N VAL A 207 11.89 66.97 -16.48
CA VAL A 207 12.87 66.53 -17.50
C VAL A 207 13.17 65.03 -17.39
N ALA A 208 13.16 64.48 -16.18
CA ALA A 208 13.36 63.07 -15.89
C ALA A 208 12.44 62.60 -14.76
N ALA A 209 12.09 61.32 -14.75
CA ALA A 209 11.30 60.69 -13.69
C ALA A 209 11.91 59.36 -13.24
N SER A 210 11.54 58.92 -12.04
CA SER A 210 11.80 57.53 -11.62
C SER A 210 11.05 56.57 -12.53
N SER A 211 11.75 55.51 -12.95
CA SER A 211 11.18 54.34 -13.61
C SER A 211 10.23 53.57 -12.67
N GLU A 212 10.57 53.52 -11.38
CA GLU A 212 9.82 52.79 -10.35
C GLU A 212 9.06 53.70 -9.36
N SER A 213 8.14 53.10 -8.60
CA SER A 213 7.41 53.73 -7.51
C SER A 213 7.71 53.07 -6.16
N PHE A 214 7.85 53.87 -5.11
CA PHE A 214 8.33 53.46 -3.79
C PHE A 214 7.19 53.44 -2.77
N LEU A 215 7.25 52.56 -1.78
CA LEU A 215 6.16 52.40 -0.81
C LEU A 215 6.17 53.47 0.27
N SER A 216 7.31 54.13 0.49
CA SER A 216 7.47 55.16 1.52
C SER A 216 8.26 56.36 1.03
N LYS A 217 8.02 57.50 1.70
CA LYS A 217 8.77 58.73 1.45
C LYS A 217 10.26 58.55 1.71
N LEU A 218 10.61 57.85 2.80
CA LEU A 218 12.00 57.61 3.20
C LEU A 218 12.79 56.83 2.13
N GLU A 219 12.14 55.86 1.50
CA GLU A 219 12.72 55.05 0.43
C GLU A 219 12.93 55.89 -0.84
N ALA A 220 11.95 56.73 -1.22
CA ALA A 220 12.09 57.64 -2.34
C ALA A 220 13.20 58.68 -2.13
N GLU A 221 13.36 59.21 -0.90
CA GLU A 221 14.47 60.11 -0.54
C GLU A 221 15.83 59.43 -0.68
N GLN A 222 15.97 58.19 -0.17
CA GLN A 222 17.22 57.42 -0.28
C GLN A 222 17.58 57.11 -1.73
N GLN A 223 16.59 56.82 -2.56
CA GLN A 223 16.81 56.55 -3.98
C GLN A 223 17.22 57.81 -4.75
N VAL A 224 16.64 58.97 -4.45
CA VAL A 224 17.10 60.25 -5.03
C VAL A 224 18.55 60.53 -4.66
N ASP A 225 18.96 60.28 -3.42
CA ASP A 225 20.36 60.46 -3.01
C ASP A 225 21.30 59.47 -3.71
N GLY A 226 20.86 58.23 -3.94
CA GLY A 226 21.58 57.24 -4.76
C GLY A 226 21.74 57.70 -6.21
N VAL A 227 20.64 58.10 -6.86
CA VAL A 227 20.63 58.59 -8.25
C VAL A 227 21.50 59.83 -8.42
N LYS A 228 21.49 60.77 -7.47
CA LYS A 228 22.39 61.93 -7.50
C LYS A 228 23.85 61.52 -7.53
N SER A 229 24.23 60.54 -6.70
CA SER A 229 25.59 60.00 -6.68
C SER A 229 25.93 59.35 -8.02
N GLN A 230 25.01 58.58 -8.59
CA GLN A 230 25.22 57.87 -9.85
C GLN A 230 25.27 58.81 -11.07
N VAL A 231 24.40 59.82 -11.15
CA VAL A 231 24.42 60.86 -12.21
C VAL A 231 25.76 61.61 -12.21
N ALA A 232 26.33 61.86 -11.04
CA ALA A 232 27.62 62.53 -10.90
C ALA A 232 28.79 61.70 -11.46
N SER A 233 28.74 60.37 -11.33
CA SER A 233 29.74 59.45 -11.85
C SER A 233 29.43 58.93 -13.26
N ALA A 234 28.24 59.20 -13.80
CA ALA A 234 27.75 58.45 -14.94
C ALA A 234 28.50 58.72 -16.24
N GLY A 235 28.80 57.66 -16.99
CA GLY A 235 29.33 57.71 -18.35
C GLY A 235 28.29 58.18 -19.38
N LEU A 236 28.74 58.59 -20.57
CA LEU A 236 27.89 58.70 -21.75
C LEU A 236 28.31 57.58 -22.70
N LEU A 237 27.43 56.60 -22.94
CA LEU A 237 27.74 55.50 -23.85
C LEU A 237 27.08 55.75 -25.21
N GLU A 238 27.91 55.94 -26.23
CA GLU A 238 27.44 56.16 -27.60
C GLU A 238 27.50 54.85 -28.40
N ILE A 239 26.37 54.13 -28.47
CA ILE A 239 26.24 52.94 -29.31
C ILE A 239 26.09 53.39 -30.77
N LYS A 240 26.99 52.91 -31.66
CA LYS A 240 26.98 53.18 -33.12
C LYS A 240 26.79 51.92 -33.96
N HIS A 241 26.90 50.75 -33.34
CA HIS A 241 26.77 49.42 -33.92
C HIS A 241 26.20 48.49 -32.83
N ALA A 242 25.72 47.31 -33.20
CA ALA A 242 25.31 46.35 -32.20
C ALA A 242 26.42 46.01 -31.19
N ALA A 243 26.00 45.62 -30.00
CA ALA A 243 26.93 45.23 -28.96
C ALA A 243 26.33 44.22 -27.97
N PHE A 244 27.15 43.26 -27.57
CA PHE A 244 26.94 42.48 -26.35
C PHE A 244 27.33 43.34 -25.16
N ARG A 245 26.40 43.55 -24.24
CA ARG A 245 26.62 44.31 -23.01
C ARG A 245 26.65 43.38 -21.83
N LEU A 246 27.70 43.46 -21.02
CA LEU A 246 27.81 42.70 -19.78
C LEU A 246 27.37 43.53 -18.59
N TYR A 247 26.60 42.92 -17.71
CA TYR A 247 26.09 43.48 -16.47
C TYR A 247 26.49 42.59 -15.29
N GLU A 248 26.83 43.20 -14.17
CA GLU A 248 27.08 42.50 -12.90
C GLU A 248 25.87 42.70 -11.99
N SER A 249 25.16 41.62 -11.68
CA SER A 249 24.03 41.64 -10.76
C SER A 249 24.48 42.02 -9.34
N ALA A 250 23.54 42.47 -8.51
CA ALA A 250 23.80 42.76 -7.09
C ALA A 250 24.30 41.54 -6.27
N ALA A 251 24.13 40.32 -6.79
CA ALA A 251 24.61 39.08 -6.20
C ALA A 251 26.04 38.70 -6.62
N GLY A 252 26.64 39.45 -7.56
CA GLY A 252 27.99 39.20 -8.11
C GLY A 252 28.00 38.25 -9.31
N SER A 253 26.84 37.80 -9.79
CA SER A 253 26.70 37.02 -11.02
C SER A 253 26.64 37.95 -12.24
N TRP A 254 27.10 37.48 -13.39
CA TRP A 254 27.20 38.22 -14.64
C TRP A 254 26.14 37.78 -15.65
N TYR A 255 25.61 38.70 -16.45
CA TYR A 255 24.69 38.37 -17.54
C TYR A 255 24.88 39.37 -18.68
N TRP A 256 24.32 39.08 -19.86
CA TRP A 256 24.51 39.94 -21.02
C TRP A 256 23.25 40.17 -21.86
N HIS A 257 23.21 41.31 -22.54
CA HIS A 257 22.19 41.66 -23.55
C HIS A 257 22.86 41.99 -24.89
N LEU A 258 22.37 41.39 -25.98
CA LEU A 258 22.72 41.80 -27.35
C LEU A 258 21.78 42.94 -27.76
N MET A 259 22.35 44.12 -27.97
CA MET A 259 21.60 45.35 -28.25
C MET A 259 21.87 45.86 -29.65
N ARG A 260 20.82 46.33 -30.35
CA ARG A 260 20.92 47.02 -31.66
C ARG A 260 21.45 48.45 -31.51
N GLU A 261 21.78 49.10 -32.63
CA GLU A 261 22.19 50.52 -32.65
C GLU A 261 21.10 51.46 -32.09
N ASP A 262 19.83 51.12 -32.30
CA ASP A 262 18.68 51.90 -31.84
C ASP A 262 18.37 51.71 -30.35
N GLY A 263 19.13 50.87 -29.65
CA GLY A 263 18.96 50.60 -28.23
C GLY A 263 17.89 49.56 -27.88
N SER A 264 17.28 48.89 -28.87
CA SER A 264 16.44 47.70 -28.64
C SER A 264 17.29 46.46 -28.36
N ALA A 265 16.75 45.52 -27.58
CA ALA A 265 17.38 44.22 -27.33
C ALA A 265 17.02 43.23 -28.45
N VAL A 266 18.01 42.48 -28.93
CA VAL A 266 17.84 41.37 -29.88
C VAL A 266 17.70 40.07 -29.12
N ALA A 267 18.64 39.86 -28.19
CA ALA A 267 18.77 38.62 -27.44
C ALA A 267 19.30 38.90 -26.03
N GLU A 268 18.95 38.04 -25.10
CA GLU A 268 19.35 38.15 -23.71
C GLU A 268 19.91 36.81 -23.23
N SER A 269 20.91 36.84 -22.36
CA SER A 269 21.38 35.62 -21.69
C SER A 269 20.30 35.10 -20.75
N ARG A 270 19.90 33.84 -20.91
CA ARG A 270 18.94 33.19 -20.00
C ARG A 270 19.56 32.72 -18.69
N THR A 271 20.89 32.62 -18.66
CA THR A 271 21.66 32.13 -17.52
C THR A 271 22.50 33.27 -16.98
N GLU A 272 22.50 33.41 -15.65
CA GLU A 272 23.48 34.23 -14.95
C GLU A 272 24.75 33.40 -14.72
N TYR A 273 25.89 33.96 -15.05
CA TYR A 273 27.20 33.35 -14.98
C TYR A 273 27.89 33.71 -13.67
N GLU A 274 28.54 32.76 -13.01
CA GLU A 274 29.24 33.04 -11.74
C GLU A 274 30.42 34.00 -11.92
N THR A 275 31.05 33.98 -13.09
CA THR A 275 32.17 34.84 -13.41
C THR A 275 31.97 35.59 -14.72
N ARG A 276 32.61 36.75 -14.82
CA ARG A 276 32.73 37.51 -16.05
C ARG A 276 33.29 36.65 -17.19
N ASP A 277 34.34 35.88 -16.90
CA ASP A 277 35.03 35.08 -17.92
C ASP A 277 34.07 34.05 -18.55
N ASP A 278 33.14 33.50 -17.76
CA ASP A 278 32.12 32.57 -18.24
C ASP A 278 31.07 33.27 -19.13
N ALA A 279 30.65 34.48 -18.76
CA ALA A 279 29.74 35.29 -19.58
C ALA A 279 30.40 35.69 -20.92
N GLU A 280 31.68 36.07 -20.89
CA GLU A 280 32.47 36.39 -22.09
C GLU A 280 32.72 35.14 -22.94
N HIS A 281 32.91 33.97 -22.31
CA HIS A 281 33.01 32.69 -23.00
C HIS A 281 31.74 32.37 -23.78
N SER A 282 30.56 32.50 -23.14
CA SER A 282 29.26 32.33 -23.81
C SER A 282 29.11 33.26 -25.02
N ILE A 283 29.46 34.55 -24.87
CA ILE A 283 29.42 35.50 -25.99
C ILE A 283 30.34 35.06 -27.14
N ASN A 284 31.55 34.57 -26.83
CA ASN A 284 32.48 34.10 -27.84
C ASN A 284 31.95 32.86 -28.57
N GLU A 285 31.35 31.89 -27.88
CA GLU A 285 30.71 30.74 -28.53
C GLU A 285 29.58 31.18 -29.48
N ILE A 286 28.76 32.15 -29.06
CA ILE A 286 27.69 32.73 -29.91
C ILE A 286 28.29 33.43 -31.13
N LYS A 287 29.38 34.18 -30.97
CA LYS A 287 30.01 34.88 -32.09
C LYS A 287 30.72 33.95 -33.06
N ASP A 288 31.31 32.86 -32.56
CA ASP A 288 32.07 31.92 -33.36
C ASP A 288 31.14 30.97 -34.15
N HIS A 289 30.01 30.56 -33.57
CA HIS A 289 29.12 29.55 -34.15
C HIS A 289 27.71 30.04 -34.48
N GLY A 290 27.21 31.08 -33.80
CA GLY A 290 25.85 31.60 -33.96
C GLY A 290 25.49 32.07 -35.38
N PRO A 291 26.36 32.77 -36.13
CA PRO A 291 26.04 33.19 -37.50
C PRO A 291 25.73 32.04 -38.47
N ASP A 292 26.33 30.87 -38.25
CA ASP A 292 26.17 29.66 -39.10
C ASP A 292 25.39 28.53 -38.40
N ALA A 293 24.87 28.76 -37.19
CA ALA A 293 24.12 27.79 -36.38
C ALA A 293 22.92 27.19 -37.14
N GLU A 294 22.58 25.92 -36.92
CA GLU A 294 21.39 25.31 -37.50
C GLU A 294 20.10 25.82 -36.84
N VAL A 295 18.95 25.72 -37.51
CA VAL A 295 17.63 26.11 -36.96
C VAL A 295 16.76 24.86 -36.84
N PHE A 296 16.45 24.46 -35.61
CA PHE A 296 15.51 23.39 -35.28
C PHE A 296 14.14 23.98 -34.94
N VAL A 297 13.07 23.33 -35.38
CA VAL A 297 11.70 23.78 -35.14
C VAL A 297 11.07 22.81 -34.16
N MET A 298 10.61 23.31 -33.02
CA MET A 298 9.99 22.51 -31.96
C MET A 298 8.50 22.83 -31.84
N ASP A 299 7.74 22.46 -32.87
CA ASP A 299 6.27 22.51 -32.89
C ASP A 299 5.62 21.19 -32.45
N GLU A 300 6.36 20.08 -32.53
CA GLU A 300 6.01 18.78 -31.96
C GLU A 300 7.04 18.34 -30.91
N PRO A 301 6.70 17.42 -30.00
CA PRO A 301 7.67 16.87 -29.07
C PRO A 301 8.83 16.17 -29.78
N VAL A 302 10.04 16.41 -29.29
CA VAL A 302 11.30 15.92 -29.87
C VAL A 302 12.11 15.17 -28.83
N PHE A 303 12.99 14.30 -29.29
CA PHE A 303 13.89 13.56 -28.41
C PHE A 303 15.21 14.31 -28.21
N ASP A 304 15.69 14.35 -26.97
CA ASP A 304 17.01 14.87 -26.64
C ASP A 304 17.83 13.88 -25.80
N LEU A 305 19.11 14.19 -25.61
CA LEU A 305 20.00 13.50 -24.67
C LEU A 305 20.41 14.42 -23.53
N ASP A 306 19.96 14.10 -22.33
CA ASP A 306 20.41 14.74 -21.11
C ASP A 306 21.68 14.08 -20.57
N ARG A 307 22.63 14.90 -20.11
CA ARG A 307 23.83 14.41 -19.44
C ARG A 307 23.88 14.92 -18.01
N SER A 308 23.67 14.01 -17.06
CA SER A 308 23.70 14.29 -15.63
C SER A 308 24.70 13.35 -14.94
N ASP A 309 25.59 13.89 -14.11
CA ASP A 309 26.63 13.13 -13.37
C ASP A 309 27.51 12.21 -14.24
N GLY A 310 27.72 12.57 -15.50
CA GLY A 310 28.50 11.78 -16.45
C GLY A 310 27.79 10.53 -17.00
N GLN A 311 26.50 10.37 -16.71
CA GLN A 311 25.61 9.42 -17.37
C GLN A 311 24.74 10.13 -18.41
N TRP A 312 24.25 9.38 -19.39
CA TRP A 312 23.41 9.82 -20.49
C TRP A 312 22.02 9.22 -20.38
N THR A 313 21.00 10.06 -20.47
CA THR A 313 19.59 9.65 -20.52
C THR A 313 18.94 10.30 -21.72
N TRP A 314 18.05 9.58 -22.41
CA TRP A 314 17.21 10.19 -23.43
C TRP A 314 15.89 10.66 -22.83
N ARG A 315 15.31 11.71 -23.39
CA ARG A 315 13.98 12.20 -23.01
C ARG A 315 13.18 12.58 -24.24
N LEU A 316 11.85 12.48 -24.15
CA LEU A 316 10.93 13.15 -25.07
C LEU A 316 10.50 14.45 -24.40
N ILE A 317 10.80 15.58 -25.02
CA ILE A 317 10.54 16.92 -24.49
C ILE A 317 9.52 17.65 -25.37
N ASP A 318 8.69 18.50 -24.77
CA ASP A 318 7.81 19.40 -25.52
C ASP A 318 8.54 20.70 -25.95
N ALA A 319 7.80 21.61 -26.59
CA ALA A 319 8.31 22.90 -27.08
C ALA A 319 8.95 23.77 -25.98
N ASP A 320 8.44 23.67 -24.74
CA ASP A 320 8.95 24.40 -23.58
C ASP A 320 10.15 23.68 -22.92
N ARG A 321 10.62 22.56 -23.49
CA ARG A 321 11.61 21.61 -22.93
C ARG A 321 11.14 20.93 -21.66
N THR A 322 9.83 20.81 -21.44
CA THR A 322 9.29 20.00 -20.36
C THR A 322 9.38 18.53 -20.74
N PRO A 323 10.07 17.68 -19.95
CA PRO A 323 10.15 16.27 -20.28
C PRO A 323 8.80 15.59 -20.07
N LEU A 324 8.31 14.92 -21.11
CA LEU A 324 7.08 14.14 -21.12
C LEU A 324 7.37 12.66 -20.80
N VAL A 325 8.46 12.15 -21.38
CA VAL A 325 8.93 10.78 -21.21
C VAL A 325 10.41 10.82 -20.89
N VAL A 326 10.84 10.01 -19.92
CA VAL A 326 12.25 9.88 -19.55
C VAL A 326 12.62 8.39 -19.57
N ALA A 327 13.84 8.10 -20.04
CA ALA A 327 14.40 6.75 -19.97
C ALA A 327 14.45 6.26 -18.52
N ALA A 328 14.12 4.99 -18.30
CA ALA A 328 14.14 4.42 -16.95
C ALA A 328 15.56 4.33 -16.37
N ASP A 329 16.54 4.03 -17.21
CA ASP A 329 17.93 3.85 -16.81
C ASP A 329 18.87 4.80 -17.55
N SER A 330 19.81 5.38 -16.80
CA SER A 330 20.90 6.18 -17.37
C SER A 330 22.03 5.29 -17.88
N GLN A 331 22.74 5.77 -18.90
CA GLN A 331 23.74 5.01 -19.63
C GLN A 331 25.13 5.64 -19.50
N THR A 332 26.15 4.80 -19.43
CA THR A 332 27.55 5.27 -19.36
C THR A 332 28.05 5.88 -20.67
N SER A 333 27.39 5.61 -21.79
CA SER A 333 27.80 6.07 -23.12
C SER A 333 26.62 6.66 -23.89
N ARG A 334 26.93 7.70 -24.68
CA ARG A 334 25.97 8.39 -25.55
C ARG A 334 25.29 7.41 -26.53
N ASN A 335 26.08 6.56 -27.19
CA ASN A 335 25.54 5.59 -28.15
C ASN A 335 24.61 4.57 -27.49
N SER A 336 24.93 4.13 -26.27
CA SER A 336 24.04 3.22 -25.53
C SER A 336 22.70 3.86 -25.17
N ALA A 337 22.67 5.17 -24.88
CA ALA A 337 21.42 5.89 -24.68
C ALA A 337 20.60 5.97 -25.96
N ILE A 338 21.25 6.17 -27.11
CA ILE A 338 20.61 6.16 -28.44
C ILE A 338 20.05 4.76 -28.76
N ASP A 339 20.80 3.69 -28.54
CA ASP A 339 20.32 2.31 -28.77
C ASP A 339 19.07 2.00 -27.91
N ARG A 340 19.04 2.49 -26.66
CA ARG A 340 17.88 2.37 -25.77
C ARG A 340 16.68 3.20 -26.24
N LEU A 341 16.92 4.40 -26.78
CA LEU A 341 15.89 5.23 -27.41
C LEU A 341 15.29 4.53 -28.64
N GLU A 342 16.12 3.94 -29.50
CA GLU A 342 15.64 3.20 -30.68
C GLU A 342 14.78 1.99 -30.27
N SER A 343 15.17 1.29 -29.21
CA SER A 343 14.38 0.19 -28.62
C SER A 343 13.01 0.69 -28.13
N PHE A 344 12.98 1.82 -27.41
CA PHE A 344 11.74 2.46 -27.00
C PHE A 344 10.86 2.84 -28.20
N ARG A 345 11.42 3.49 -29.22
CA ARG A 345 10.68 3.90 -30.43
C ARG A 345 10.06 2.72 -31.16
N SER A 346 10.77 1.60 -31.25
CA SER A 346 10.29 0.38 -31.90
C SER A 346 9.09 -0.24 -31.18
N LEU A 347 9.01 -0.11 -29.85
CA LEU A 347 8.01 -0.79 -29.03
C LEU A 347 6.82 0.11 -28.68
N ALA A 348 7.05 1.40 -28.43
CA ALA A 348 6.02 2.33 -27.92
C ALA A 348 4.82 2.54 -28.86
N SER A 349 4.97 2.27 -30.16
CA SER A 349 3.90 2.49 -31.15
C SER A 349 2.85 1.38 -31.12
N ASP A 350 3.29 0.13 -30.87
CA ASP A 350 2.44 -1.07 -30.88
C ASP A 350 2.22 -1.65 -29.47
N ALA A 351 2.81 -1.03 -28.45
CA ALA A 351 2.65 -1.42 -27.06
C ALA A 351 1.18 -1.36 -26.64
N MET A 352 0.71 -2.39 -25.92
CA MET A 352 -0.64 -2.38 -25.38
C MET A 352 -0.77 -1.44 -24.20
N GLU A 353 -1.93 -0.82 -24.03
CA GLU A 353 -2.28 -0.13 -22.79
C GLU A 353 -2.75 -1.18 -21.77
N LEU A 354 -1.96 -1.39 -20.71
CA LEU A 354 -2.24 -2.38 -19.67
C LEU A 354 -2.76 -1.69 -18.41
N VAL A 355 -3.97 -2.05 -18.01
CA VAL A 355 -4.61 -1.62 -16.77
C VAL A 355 -5.14 -2.84 -16.03
N VAL A 356 -4.78 -3.00 -14.76
CA VAL A 356 -5.38 -4.00 -13.87
C VAL A 356 -6.30 -3.29 -12.89
N GLU A 357 -7.61 -3.53 -12.98
CA GLU A 357 -8.59 -2.87 -12.10
C GLU A 357 -8.43 -3.28 -10.64
N SER A 358 -8.32 -4.58 -10.39
CA SER A 358 -8.14 -5.15 -9.06
C SER A 358 -7.07 -6.21 -9.05
N TYR A 359 -7.28 -7.27 -9.84
CA TYR A 359 -6.33 -8.34 -10.05
C TYR A 359 -6.29 -8.74 -11.52
N GLY A 360 -5.12 -9.17 -11.95
CA GLY A 360 -4.89 -9.69 -13.29
C GLY A 360 -3.97 -10.89 -13.24
N ILE A 361 -4.22 -11.87 -14.11
CA ILE A 361 -3.31 -13.00 -14.31
C ILE A 361 -2.59 -12.79 -15.63
N GLU A 362 -1.28 -12.65 -15.52
CA GLU A 362 -0.41 -12.54 -16.67
C GLU A 362 0.16 -13.90 -17.02
N LEU A 363 -0.05 -14.34 -18.25
CA LEU A 363 0.59 -15.51 -18.84
C LEU A 363 2.02 -15.13 -19.24
N VAL A 364 2.99 -15.90 -18.75
CA VAL A 364 4.42 -15.68 -18.98
C VAL A 364 5.02 -16.90 -19.65
N THR A 365 6.04 -16.68 -20.49
CA THR A 365 6.76 -17.76 -21.17
C THR A 365 8.23 -17.72 -20.77
N ASP A 366 8.81 -18.87 -20.44
CA ASP A 366 10.25 -19.05 -20.27
C ASP A 366 10.72 -20.16 -21.23
N GLY A 367 11.35 -19.73 -22.33
CA GLY A 367 11.65 -20.63 -23.45
C GLY A 367 10.39 -21.21 -24.09
N ASP A 368 10.24 -22.53 -24.02
CA ASP A 368 9.08 -23.26 -24.56
C ASP A 368 7.98 -23.54 -23.51
N ALA A 369 8.23 -23.22 -22.23
CA ALA A 369 7.33 -23.48 -21.12
C ALA A 369 6.51 -22.23 -20.77
N TRP A 370 5.23 -22.45 -20.44
CA TRP A 370 4.30 -21.41 -20.02
C TRP A 370 4.05 -21.47 -18.53
N GLY A 371 3.96 -20.31 -17.89
CA GLY A 371 3.51 -20.14 -16.52
C GLY A 371 2.55 -18.97 -16.44
N TRP A 372 2.19 -18.60 -15.22
CA TRP A 372 1.39 -17.40 -14.99
C TRP A 372 1.74 -16.73 -13.67
N ARG A 373 1.43 -15.44 -13.55
CA ARG A 373 1.56 -14.67 -12.32
C ARG A 373 0.30 -13.86 -12.03
N LEU A 374 -0.17 -13.94 -10.78
CA LEU A 374 -1.23 -13.09 -10.26
C LEU A 374 -0.64 -11.74 -9.85
N ARG A 375 -1.25 -10.64 -10.30
CA ARG A 375 -0.82 -9.27 -10.02
C ARG A 375 -1.96 -8.42 -9.47
N ASP A 376 -1.64 -7.48 -8.59
CA ASP A 376 -2.59 -6.47 -8.11
C ASP A 376 -2.74 -5.27 -9.06
N SER A 377 -3.61 -4.32 -8.72
CA SER A 377 -3.80 -3.06 -9.47
C SER A 377 -2.60 -2.09 -9.44
N ALA A 378 -1.63 -2.32 -8.55
CA ALA A 378 -0.32 -1.67 -8.57
C ALA A 378 0.71 -2.50 -9.37
N HIS A 379 0.26 -3.55 -10.05
CA HIS A 379 1.01 -4.44 -10.90
C HIS A 379 2.16 -5.14 -10.17
N ARG A 380 1.99 -5.39 -8.87
CA ARG A 380 2.92 -6.19 -8.05
C ARG A 380 2.51 -7.66 -8.13
N THR A 381 3.50 -8.54 -8.32
CA THR A 381 3.26 -9.98 -8.29
C THR A 381 2.88 -10.44 -6.88
N LEU A 382 1.74 -11.13 -6.78
CA LEU A 382 1.22 -11.70 -5.54
C LEU A 382 1.45 -13.19 -5.46
N ALA A 383 1.36 -13.90 -6.59
CA ALA A 383 1.61 -15.33 -6.68
C ALA A 383 2.07 -15.71 -8.10
N THR A 384 2.75 -16.84 -8.20
CA THR A 384 3.23 -17.41 -9.48
C THR A 384 2.81 -18.88 -9.54
N SER A 385 2.56 -19.38 -10.74
CA SER A 385 2.32 -20.80 -10.99
C SER A 385 3.49 -21.65 -10.49
N ALA A 386 3.19 -22.70 -9.72
CA ALA A 386 4.17 -23.70 -9.31
C ALA A 386 4.43 -24.76 -10.39
N VAL A 387 3.54 -24.85 -11.38
CA VAL A 387 3.58 -25.80 -12.49
C VAL A 387 3.77 -25.06 -13.82
N GLU A 388 4.56 -25.65 -14.71
CA GLU A 388 4.75 -25.21 -16.09
C GLU A 388 3.83 -25.94 -17.07
N TYR A 389 3.40 -25.26 -18.13
CA TYR A 389 2.46 -25.75 -19.12
C TYR A 389 3.11 -25.81 -20.52
N GLU A 390 2.73 -26.81 -21.30
CA GLU A 390 3.30 -27.06 -22.64
C GLU A 390 2.88 -26.03 -23.70
N SER A 391 1.82 -25.26 -23.45
CA SER A 391 1.35 -24.24 -24.38
C SER A 391 0.53 -23.17 -23.66
N LYS A 392 0.50 -21.98 -24.27
CA LYS A 392 -0.35 -20.87 -23.83
C LYS A 392 -1.81 -21.28 -23.62
N GLY A 393 -2.40 -22.01 -24.56
CA GLY A 393 -3.81 -22.38 -24.50
C GLY A 393 -4.13 -23.29 -23.31
N VAL A 394 -3.21 -24.18 -22.93
CA VAL A 394 -3.34 -25.03 -21.74
C VAL A 394 -3.19 -24.20 -20.47
N ALA A 395 -2.22 -23.28 -20.41
CA ALA A 395 -2.07 -22.37 -19.28
C ALA A 395 -3.31 -21.50 -19.07
N GLU A 396 -3.84 -20.93 -20.15
CA GLU A 396 -5.04 -20.08 -20.13
C GLU A 396 -6.29 -20.82 -19.66
N ASP A 397 -6.58 -22.01 -20.21
CA ASP A 397 -7.73 -22.84 -19.79
C ASP A 397 -7.62 -23.29 -18.32
N THR A 398 -6.39 -23.61 -17.90
CA THR A 398 -6.10 -23.95 -16.50
C THR A 398 -6.35 -22.76 -15.58
N VAL A 399 -5.93 -21.55 -15.97
CA VAL A 399 -6.16 -20.32 -15.21
C VAL A 399 -7.65 -20.03 -15.06
N TYR A 400 -8.46 -20.13 -16.12
CA TYR A 400 -9.90 -19.92 -16.02
C TYR A 400 -10.58 -20.94 -15.11
N THR A 401 -10.18 -22.21 -15.23
CA THR A 401 -10.66 -23.28 -14.34
C THR A 401 -10.24 -23.03 -12.88
N MET A 402 -9.02 -22.53 -12.67
CA MET A 402 -8.49 -22.20 -11.36
C MET A 402 -9.25 -21.02 -10.74
N LEU A 403 -9.51 -19.94 -11.47
CA LEU A 403 -10.25 -18.78 -10.97
C LEU A 403 -11.67 -19.13 -10.52
N ASP A 404 -12.37 -19.98 -11.28
CA ASP A 404 -13.70 -20.48 -10.92
C ASP A 404 -13.69 -21.29 -9.60
N ARG A 405 -12.67 -22.12 -9.42
CA ARG A 405 -12.49 -22.93 -8.21
C ARG A 405 -12.01 -22.10 -7.02
N LEU A 406 -11.12 -21.14 -7.25
CA LEU A 406 -10.53 -20.29 -6.22
C LEU A 406 -11.59 -19.46 -5.47
N GLU A 407 -12.64 -19.02 -6.16
CA GLU A 407 -13.80 -18.32 -5.57
C GLU A 407 -14.41 -19.11 -4.39
N ARG A 408 -14.36 -20.45 -4.45
CA ARG A 408 -14.98 -21.37 -3.48
C ARG A 408 -13.95 -22.19 -2.70
N ALA A 409 -12.66 -21.92 -2.86
CA ALA A 409 -11.61 -22.69 -2.21
C ALA A 409 -11.65 -22.47 -0.69
N ASP A 410 -11.70 -23.55 0.07
CA ASP A 410 -11.57 -23.49 1.52
C ASP A 410 -10.12 -23.22 1.93
N ARG A 411 -9.94 -22.79 3.19
CA ARG A 411 -8.63 -22.49 3.76
C ARG A 411 -8.17 -23.61 4.69
N ILE A 412 -6.91 -23.96 4.58
CA ILE A 412 -6.21 -24.87 5.48
C ILE A 412 -4.96 -24.19 6.01
N GLU A 413 -4.46 -24.61 7.16
CA GLU A 413 -3.22 -24.09 7.75
C GLU A 413 -2.14 -25.19 7.72
N ARG A 414 -0.93 -24.84 7.24
CA ARG A 414 0.22 -25.74 7.25
C ARG A 414 0.65 -25.97 8.69
N GLY A 415 0.98 -27.21 9.05
CA GLY A 415 1.35 -27.56 10.42
C GLY A 415 0.17 -27.92 11.33
N GLU A 416 -1.08 -27.80 10.86
CA GLU A 416 -2.27 -28.19 11.63
C GLU A 416 -2.88 -29.48 11.07
N PRO A 417 -3.13 -30.50 11.92
CA PRO A 417 -3.88 -31.68 11.52
C PRO A 417 -5.28 -31.31 11.03
N THR A 418 -5.77 -31.97 9.98
CA THR A 418 -7.07 -31.66 9.37
C THR A 418 -7.71 -32.91 8.79
N TYR A 419 -9.02 -33.06 8.91
CA TYR A 419 -9.77 -33.98 8.06
C TYR A 419 -10.08 -33.29 6.73
N ASP A 420 -9.38 -33.69 5.69
CA ASP A 420 -9.59 -33.23 4.32
C ASP A 420 -10.74 -34.03 3.71
N VAL A 421 -11.87 -33.39 3.42
CA VAL A 421 -12.92 -33.93 2.55
C VAL A 421 -12.69 -33.38 1.14
N TYR A 422 -12.17 -34.21 0.24
CA TYR A 422 -11.65 -33.78 -1.05
C TYR A 422 -12.37 -34.51 -2.20
N GLN A 423 -12.35 -33.88 -3.38
CA GLN A 423 -12.95 -34.47 -4.58
C GLN A 423 -11.87 -35.15 -5.44
N SER A 424 -11.99 -36.47 -5.60
CA SER A 424 -11.17 -37.29 -6.49
C SER A 424 -11.98 -37.66 -7.72
N GLY A 425 -11.70 -37.00 -8.85
CA GLY A 425 -12.49 -37.16 -10.08
C GLY A 425 -13.93 -36.69 -9.91
N ASP A 426 -14.88 -37.63 -9.96
CA ASP A 426 -16.33 -37.38 -9.82
C ASP A 426 -16.86 -37.70 -8.41
N THR A 427 -16.04 -38.31 -7.55
CA THR A 427 -16.44 -38.74 -6.19
C THR A 427 -15.70 -37.95 -5.11
N TRP A 428 -16.29 -37.92 -3.93
CA TRP A 428 -15.74 -37.36 -2.70
C TRP A 428 -15.20 -38.48 -1.82
N GLU A 429 -14.07 -38.18 -1.18
CA GLU A 429 -13.36 -39.04 -0.24
C GLU A 429 -12.88 -38.19 0.94
N TRP A 430 -12.44 -38.82 2.03
CA TRP A 430 -11.82 -38.10 3.13
C TRP A 430 -10.53 -38.76 3.61
N ARG A 431 -9.63 -37.93 4.13
CA ARG A 431 -8.39 -38.37 4.80
C ARG A 431 -8.07 -37.48 6.00
N LEU A 432 -7.42 -38.03 7.01
CA LEU A 432 -6.85 -37.27 8.12
C LEU A 432 -5.38 -36.97 7.82
N MET A 433 -5.04 -35.68 7.84
CA MET A 433 -3.69 -35.18 7.67
C MET A 433 -3.07 -34.90 9.05
N ASP A 434 -1.80 -35.26 9.23
CA ASP A 434 -1.01 -34.87 10.40
C ASP A 434 -0.42 -33.45 10.25
N ASP A 435 0.32 -33.00 11.27
CA ASP A 435 1.01 -31.70 11.27
C ASP A 435 2.15 -31.63 10.24
N ALA A 436 2.73 -32.76 9.86
CA ALA A 436 3.71 -32.86 8.77
C ALA A 436 3.07 -32.85 7.37
N GLY A 437 1.73 -32.81 7.27
CA GLY A 437 1.00 -32.82 6.00
C GLY A 437 0.96 -34.20 5.34
N ARG A 438 1.11 -35.28 6.09
CA ARG A 438 0.98 -36.67 5.62
C ARG A 438 -0.41 -37.21 5.95
N ALA A 439 -0.99 -37.97 5.02
CA ALA A 439 -2.22 -38.68 5.28
C ALA A 439 -1.93 -39.86 6.23
N VAL A 440 -2.57 -39.87 7.40
CA VAL A 440 -2.42 -40.93 8.42
C VAL A 440 -3.64 -41.85 8.49
N ALA A 441 -4.78 -41.41 7.98
CA ALA A 441 -6.00 -42.20 7.87
C ALA A 441 -6.73 -41.87 6.57
N THR A 442 -7.37 -42.86 5.97
CA THR A 442 -8.25 -42.66 4.80
C THR A 442 -9.61 -43.30 5.04
N GLY A 443 -10.67 -42.62 4.61
CA GLY A 443 -12.03 -43.16 4.63
C GLY A 443 -12.19 -44.34 3.69
N THR A 444 -13.01 -45.32 4.07
CA THR A 444 -13.25 -46.54 3.28
C THR A 444 -14.32 -46.38 2.21
N ALA A 445 -15.16 -45.34 2.32
CA ALA A 445 -16.29 -45.09 1.44
C ALA A 445 -16.11 -43.78 0.66
N SER A 446 -16.52 -43.81 -0.61
CA SER A 446 -16.64 -42.62 -1.47
C SER A 446 -18.08 -42.37 -1.89
N SER A 447 -18.39 -41.13 -2.30
CA SER A 447 -19.75 -40.75 -2.70
C SER A 447 -19.73 -39.64 -3.76
N ASP A 448 -20.74 -39.57 -4.62
CA ASP A 448 -20.92 -38.44 -5.54
C ASP A 448 -21.36 -37.15 -4.81
N ASP A 449 -21.67 -37.24 -3.51
CA ASP A 449 -22.12 -36.16 -2.62
C ASP A 449 -21.10 -35.99 -1.47
N PRO A 450 -20.64 -34.77 -1.14
CA PRO A 450 -19.74 -34.55 -0.01
C PRO A 450 -20.37 -34.82 1.37
N ASP A 451 -21.70 -34.75 1.53
CA ASP A 451 -22.35 -34.81 2.84
C ASP A 451 -22.14 -36.14 3.59
N PRO A 452 -22.30 -37.33 2.96
CA PRO A 452 -22.02 -38.62 3.62
C PRO A 452 -20.55 -38.79 4.01
N VAL A 453 -19.64 -38.32 3.16
CA VAL A 453 -18.19 -38.40 3.36
C VAL A 453 -17.76 -37.49 4.52
N THR A 454 -18.33 -36.28 4.58
CA THR A 454 -18.16 -35.34 5.69
C THR A 454 -18.69 -35.93 7.00
N ALA A 455 -19.85 -36.60 6.97
CA ALA A 455 -20.41 -37.25 8.14
C ALA A 455 -19.53 -38.40 8.65
N ASP A 456 -18.86 -39.12 7.75
CA ASP A 456 -17.91 -40.17 8.13
C ASP A 456 -16.64 -39.58 8.77
N ALA A 457 -16.03 -38.56 8.17
CA ALA A 457 -14.91 -37.84 8.77
C ALA A 457 -15.25 -37.29 10.17
N ALA A 458 -16.43 -36.69 10.33
CA ALA A 458 -16.94 -36.24 11.63
C ALA A 458 -17.21 -37.40 12.60
N GLY A 459 -17.59 -38.57 12.09
CA GLY A 459 -17.70 -39.80 12.86
C GLY A 459 -16.35 -40.23 13.44
N MET A 460 -15.29 -40.22 12.62
CA MET A 460 -13.92 -40.46 13.09
C MET A 460 -13.53 -39.44 14.17
N GLN A 461 -13.70 -38.15 13.86
CA GLN A 461 -13.36 -37.03 14.76
C GLN A 461 -14.03 -37.20 16.14
N ALA A 462 -15.32 -37.53 16.17
CA ALA A 462 -16.09 -37.66 17.41
C ALA A 462 -15.69 -38.87 18.27
N HIS A 463 -15.12 -39.91 17.68
CA HIS A 463 -14.87 -41.19 18.37
C HIS A 463 -13.40 -41.52 18.57
N ALA A 464 -12.49 -41.03 17.71
CA ALA A 464 -11.09 -41.45 17.69
C ALA A 464 -10.34 -41.13 18.98
N GLY A 465 -10.54 -39.95 19.58
CA GLY A 465 -9.81 -39.54 20.80
C GLY A 465 -9.97 -40.52 21.97
N ASP A 466 -11.17 -41.07 22.15
CA ASP A 466 -11.51 -42.00 23.23
C ASP A 466 -11.46 -43.48 22.82
N ALA A 467 -11.14 -43.77 21.55
CA ALA A 467 -11.16 -45.12 21.01
C ALA A 467 -10.11 -46.04 21.67
N GLU A 468 -10.53 -47.27 21.96
CA GLU A 468 -9.63 -48.31 22.47
C GLU A 468 -8.85 -48.95 21.31
N VAL A 469 -7.60 -49.36 21.57
CA VAL A 469 -6.82 -50.17 20.64
C VAL A 469 -7.05 -51.64 20.97
N VAL A 470 -7.55 -52.40 20.00
CA VAL A 470 -8.05 -53.77 20.19
C VAL A 470 -7.45 -54.69 19.15
N GLU A 471 -7.09 -55.89 19.56
CA GLU A 471 -6.69 -56.98 18.66
C GLU A 471 -7.70 -58.12 18.87
N ILE A 472 -8.30 -58.59 17.78
CA ILE A 472 -9.19 -59.76 17.80
C ILE A 472 -8.39 -60.93 17.25
N GLU A 473 -8.10 -61.93 18.09
CA GLU A 473 -7.31 -63.10 17.68
C GLU A 473 -8.13 -64.19 16.98
N ASN A 474 -9.44 -64.28 17.28
CA ASN A 474 -10.32 -65.31 16.71
C ASN A 474 -11.77 -64.81 16.64
N LEU A 475 -12.48 -64.79 17.78
CA LEU A 475 -13.85 -64.33 17.89
C LEU A 475 -13.97 -63.37 19.09
N GLU A 476 -14.87 -62.39 18.99
CA GLU A 476 -15.24 -61.49 20.08
C GLU A 476 -16.75 -61.19 20.04
N PHE A 477 -17.40 -61.25 21.21
CA PHE A 477 -18.75 -60.72 21.35
C PHE A 477 -18.70 -59.21 21.51
N GLU A 478 -19.45 -58.47 20.71
CA GLU A 478 -19.58 -57.02 20.80
C GLU A 478 -21.00 -56.64 21.20
N THR A 479 -21.16 -56.01 22.36
CA THR A 479 -22.42 -55.38 22.79
C THR A 479 -22.42 -53.90 22.44
N TYR A 480 -23.42 -53.44 21.70
CA TYR A 480 -23.47 -52.08 21.16
C TYR A 480 -24.85 -51.45 21.29
N GLY A 481 -24.88 -50.12 21.36
CA GLY A 481 -26.12 -49.35 21.39
C GLY A 481 -26.69 -49.13 19.99
N THR A 482 -27.99 -49.26 19.85
CA THR A 482 -28.77 -48.95 18.65
C THR A 482 -29.78 -47.82 18.98
N ARG A 483 -30.60 -47.40 18.00
CA ARG A 483 -31.67 -46.43 18.26
C ARG A 483 -32.77 -46.99 19.17
N ASP A 484 -32.98 -48.30 19.14
CA ASP A 484 -34.12 -48.99 19.75
C ASP A 484 -33.73 -49.86 20.95
N GLY A 485 -32.49 -49.71 21.46
CA GLY A 485 -31.97 -50.48 22.59
C GLY A 485 -30.54 -50.95 22.35
N TRP A 486 -30.13 -52.02 23.04
CA TRP A 486 -28.83 -52.65 22.91
C TRP A 486 -28.94 -53.90 22.05
N ALA A 487 -27.93 -54.17 21.24
CA ALA A 487 -27.81 -55.40 20.47
C ALA A 487 -26.44 -56.03 20.74
N TRP A 488 -26.28 -57.28 20.31
CA TRP A 488 -24.99 -57.94 20.35
C TRP A 488 -24.70 -58.62 19.01
N ARG A 489 -23.42 -58.74 18.69
CA ARG A 489 -22.90 -59.50 17.54
C ARG A 489 -21.66 -60.27 17.93
N LEU A 490 -21.41 -61.38 17.27
CA LEU A 490 -20.20 -62.19 17.38
C LEU A 490 -19.40 -61.98 16.10
N VAL A 491 -18.22 -61.38 16.22
CA VAL A 491 -17.36 -61.01 15.08
C VAL A 491 -16.05 -61.78 15.13
N ASP A 492 -15.47 -62.05 13.96
CA ASP A 492 -14.11 -62.54 13.83
C ASP A 492 -13.08 -61.41 13.61
N GLU A 493 -11.81 -61.79 13.44
CA GLU A 493 -10.70 -60.88 13.13
C GLU A 493 -10.91 -60.09 11.82
N ASP A 494 -11.57 -60.69 10.83
CA ASP A 494 -11.91 -60.06 9.55
C ASP A 494 -13.22 -59.25 9.60
N ARG A 495 -13.80 -59.04 10.79
CA ARG A 495 -15.12 -58.42 11.04
C ARG A 495 -16.32 -59.18 10.48
N GLY A 496 -16.12 -60.42 10.04
CA GLY A 496 -17.18 -61.34 9.67
C GLY A 496 -18.11 -61.57 10.85
N VAL A 497 -19.41 -61.28 10.68
CA VAL A 497 -20.41 -61.55 11.71
C VAL A 497 -20.85 -63.01 11.61
N HIS A 498 -20.65 -63.77 12.68
CA HIS A 498 -21.02 -65.19 12.76
C HIS A 498 -22.40 -65.38 13.38
N ALA A 499 -22.69 -64.62 14.44
CA ALA A 499 -23.95 -64.66 15.16
C ALA A 499 -24.37 -63.25 15.60
N ARG A 500 -25.68 -63.02 15.74
CA ARG A 500 -26.20 -61.74 16.24
C ARG A 500 -27.50 -61.91 17.02
N SER A 501 -27.84 -60.90 17.79
CA SER A 501 -29.18 -60.81 18.38
C SER A 501 -30.25 -60.62 17.30
N THR A 502 -31.39 -61.26 17.50
CA THR A 502 -32.62 -61.12 16.70
C THR A 502 -33.43 -59.89 17.12
N GLU A 503 -33.35 -59.51 18.39
CA GLU A 503 -34.04 -58.37 18.98
C GLU A 503 -33.06 -57.39 19.64
N THR A 504 -33.59 -56.24 20.08
CA THR A 504 -32.88 -55.25 20.90
C THR A 504 -33.31 -55.36 22.36
N TYR A 505 -32.38 -55.06 23.26
CA TYR A 505 -32.55 -55.16 24.71
C TYR A 505 -32.58 -53.78 25.36
N ASP A 506 -33.38 -53.61 26.41
CA ASP A 506 -33.56 -52.31 27.08
C ASP A 506 -32.26 -51.77 27.73
N SER A 507 -31.30 -52.64 28.04
CA SER A 507 -30.03 -52.25 28.63
C SER A 507 -28.85 -53.08 28.15
N LYS A 508 -27.66 -52.54 28.37
CA LYS A 508 -26.40 -53.25 28.14
C LYS A 508 -26.36 -54.56 28.93
N GLU A 509 -26.72 -54.50 30.21
CA GLU A 509 -26.68 -55.67 31.10
C GLU A 509 -27.62 -56.78 30.62
N ALA A 510 -28.75 -56.43 29.99
CA ALA A 510 -29.64 -57.40 29.37
C ALA A 510 -29.01 -58.04 28.12
N ALA A 511 -28.38 -57.24 27.25
CA ALA A 511 -27.64 -57.78 26.10
C ALA A 511 -26.47 -58.69 26.52
N SER A 512 -25.66 -58.27 27.51
CA SER A 512 -24.59 -59.08 28.08
C SER A 512 -25.12 -60.36 28.75
N HIS A 513 -26.29 -60.31 29.40
CA HIS A 513 -26.92 -61.51 29.94
C HIS A 513 -27.25 -62.52 28.84
N VAL A 514 -27.76 -62.07 27.70
CA VAL A 514 -28.00 -62.97 26.55
C VAL A 514 -26.69 -63.50 25.97
N VAL A 515 -25.64 -62.69 25.89
CA VAL A 515 -24.30 -63.19 25.48
C VAL A 515 -23.82 -64.33 26.40
N GLU A 516 -23.97 -64.20 27.73
CA GLU A 516 -23.61 -65.27 28.66
C GLU A 516 -24.49 -66.52 28.53
N ARG A 517 -25.77 -66.34 28.18
CA ARG A 517 -26.65 -67.46 27.83
C ARG A 517 -26.15 -68.18 26.59
N VAL A 518 -25.89 -67.47 25.49
CA VAL A 518 -25.34 -68.07 24.27
C VAL A 518 -24.03 -68.82 24.57
N ARG A 519 -23.12 -68.22 25.36
CA ARG A 519 -21.85 -68.83 25.76
C ARG A 519 -22.02 -70.15 26.53
N THR A 520 -23.06 -70.23 27.36
CA THR A 520 -23.30 -71.37 28.27
C THR A 520 -24.21 -72.43 27.66
N GLU A 521 -25.22 -72.00 26.92
CA GLU A 521 -26.31 -72.83 26.40
C GLU A 521 -25.98 -73.42 25.03
N ALA A 522 -25.30 -72.68 24.15
CA ALA A 522 -24.94 -73.20 22.81
C ALA A 522 -24.11 -74.50 22.86
N PRO A 523 -23.08 -74.66 23.72
CA PRO A 523 -22.30 -75.90 23.77
C PRO A 523 -23.09 -77.13 24.24
N GLU A 524 -24.17 -76.92 24.99
CA GLU A 524 -25.04 -77.98 25.52
C GLU A 524 -26.32 -78.13 24.67
N ALA A 525 -26.51 -77.29 23.66
CA ALA A 525 -27.72 -77.27 22.85
C ALA A 525 -27.75 -78.45 21.87
N GLU A 526 -28.87 -79.17 21.86
CA GLU A 526 -29.08 -80.25 20.89
C GLU A 526 -29.54 -79.68 19.55
N LEU A 527 -29.08 -80.28 18.44
CA LEU A 527 -29.59 -79.97 17.11
C LEU A 527 -30.95 -80.67 16.94
N ILE A 528 -31.97 -79.87 16.61
CA ILE A 528 -33.31 -80.36 16.32
C ILE A 528 -33.52 -80.34 14.81
N GLU A 529 -33.79 -81.52 14.24
CA GLU A 529 -34.15 -81.73 12.83
C GLU A 529 -35.57 -82.33 12.76
N PHE A 530 -36.46 -81.72 11.98
CA PHE A 530 -37.80 -82.28 11.72
C PHE A 530 -38.14 -82.20 10.22
N ASP A 531 -38.49 -83.35 9.63
CA ASP A 531 -38.83 -83.48 8.21
C ASP A 531 -40.28 -83.04 7.89
N ASN A 532 -41.08 -82.71 8.91
CA ASN A 532 -42.48 -82.32 8.81
C ASN A 532 -42.81 -81.30 9.91
N ALA A 533 -43.98 -80.64 9.81
CA ALA A 533 -44.44 -79.72 10.84
C ALA A 533 -44.46 -80.36 12.24
N ALA A 534 -43.96 -79.65 13.26
CA ALA A 534 -43.86 -80.13 14.63
C ALA A 534 -44.65 -79.27 15.61
N PHE A 535 -45.29 -79.88 16.60
CA PHE A 535 -45.84 -79.14 17.73
C PHE A 535 -44.78 -78.98 18.82
N GLN A 536 -44.36 -77.74 19.05
CA GLN A 536 -43.47 -77.37 20.14
C GLN A 536 -44.29 -76.94 21.36
N ILE A 537 -43.99 -77.52 22.52
CA ILE A 537 -44.53 -77.13 23.82
C ILE A 537 -43.42 -76.47 24.63
N TYR A 538 -43.72 -75.33 25.25
CA TYR A 538 -42.76 -74.54 26.01
C TYR A 538 -43.42 -73.86 27.21
N GLU A 539 -42.61 -73.52 28.21
CA GLU A 539 -43.03 -72.73 29.37
C GLU A 539 -42.83 -71.24 29.05
N ALA A 540 -43.90 -70.44 29.10
CA ALA A 540 -43.86 -69.01 28.86
C ALA A 540 -43.47 -68.23 30.13
N GLU A 541 -43.08 -66.96 29.96
CA GLU A 541 -42.79 -66.05 31.06
C GLU A 541 -43.90 -66.06 32.12
N GLY A 542 -43.55 -66.42 33.36
CA GLY A 542 -44.51 -66.54 34.48
C GLY A 542 -44.93 -67.97 34.82
N GLY A 543 -44.41 -68.98 34.12
CA GLY A 543 -44.56 -70.40 34.45
C GLY A 543 -45.81 -71.08 33.88
N ALA A 544 -46.45 -70.44 32.91
CA ALA A 544 -47.59 -70.98 32.18
C ALA A 544 -47.12 -71.74 30.94
N TRP A 545 -47.78 -72.84 30.59
CA TRP A 545 -47.41 -73.64 29.42
C TRP A 545 -48.13 -73.16 28.16
N ARG A 546 -47.45 -73.14 27.01
CA ARG A 546 -47.99 -72.79 25.68
C ARG A 546 -47.53 -73.80 24.63
N TRP A 547 -48.24 -73.85 23.52
CA TRP A 547 -47.84 -74.63 22.34
C TRP A 547 -47.83 -73.77 21.08
N ARG A 548 -46.97 -74.13 20.12
CA ARG A 548 -46.97 -73.61 18.75
C ARG A 548 -46.70 -74.75 17.75
N LEU A 549 -47.32 -74.69 16.58
CA LEU A 549 -47.06 -75.55 15.43
C LEU A 549 -46.05 -74.83 14.54
N ILE A 550 -44.90 -75.45 14.33
CA ILE A 550 -43.85 -74.99 13.43
C ILE A 550 -43.83 -75.86 12.18
N ASP A 551 -43.61 -75.30 10.99
CA ASP A 551 -43.41 -76.09 9.75
C ASP A 551 -41.98 -76.66 9.68
N GLU A 552 -41.66 -77.35 8.58
CA GLU A 552 -40.33 -77.96 8.32
C GLU A 552 -39.19 -76.93 8.21
N ASP A 553 -39.51 -75.67 7.91
CA ASP A 553 -38.57 -74.55 7.89
C ASP A 553 -38.55 -73.81 9.25
N GLY A 554 -39.29 -74.33 10.24
CA GLY A 554 -39.43 -73.80 11.59
C GLY A 554 -40.26 -72.50 11.67
N ASN A 555 -41.07 -72.16 10.67
CA ASN A 555 -42.00 -71.04 10.76
C ASN A 555 -43.21 -71.40 11.61
N VAL A 556 -43.62 -70.50 12.49
CA VAL A 556 -44.84 -70.70 13.31
C VAL A 556 -46.09 -70.62 12.42
N MET A 557 -46.71 -71.75 12.17
CA MET A 557 -47.95 -71.87 11.39
C MET A 557 -49.19 -71.56 12.24
N ALA A 558 -49.16 -71.89 13.53
CA ALA A 558 -50.24 -71.67 14.47
C ALA A 558 -49.70 -71.66 15.91
N ASP A 559 -50.33 -70.89 16.80
CA ASP A 559 -50.00 -70.90 18.22
C ASP A 559 -51.25 -71.18 19.08
N SER A 560 -51.02 -71.43 20.37
CA SER A 560 -52.05 -71.54 21.40
C SER A 560 -52.82 -70.22 21.67
N GLY A 561 -52.45 -69.12 21.01
CA GLY A 561 -53.05 -67.80 21.13
C GLY A 561 -52.97 -67.22 22.54
N GLN A 562 -54.13 -66.94 23.13
CA GLN A 562 -54.30 -66.41 24.50
C GLN A 562 -54.45 -67.52 25.57
N GLY A 563 -54.26 -68.79 25.22
CA GLY A 563 -54.43 -69.92 26.14
C GLY A 563 -53.15 -70.22 26.91
N GLU A 564 -53.06 -69.74 28.15
CA GLU A 564 -52.06 -70.19 29.14
C GLU A 564 -52.57 -71.46 29.81
N TYR A 565 -51.83 -72.56 29.68
CA TYR A 565 -52.16 -73.82 30.35
C TYR A 565 -51.47 -73.84 31.72
N GLU A 566 -52.23 -74.19 32.77
CA GLU A 566 -51.73 -74.27 34.15
C GLU A 566 -50.71 -75.41 34.36
N SER A 567 -50.65 -76.36 33.42
CA SER A 567 -49.68 -77.45 33.44
C SER A 567 -49.30 -77.92 32.04
N LYS A 568 -48.11 -78.51 31.92
CA LYS A 568 -47.61 -79.17 30.71
C LYS A 568 -48.59 -80.21 30.15
N ASP A 569 -49.17 -81.03 31.04
CA ASP A 569 -50.13 -82.07 30.68
C ASP A 569 -51.40 -81.48 30.04
N ASP A 570 -51.83 -80.29 30.46
CA ASP A 570 -53.01 -79.62 29.89
C ASP A 570 -52.72 -79.06 28.49
N ALA A 571 -51.52 -78.50 28.28
CA ALA A 571 -51.05 -78.07 26.96
C ALA A 571 -50.92 -79.26 26.00
N LEU A 572 -50.36 -80.37 26.48
CA LEU A 572 -50.24 -81.64 25.75
C LEU A 572 -51.61 -82.19 25.33
N ASN A 573 -52.60 -82.22 26.24
CA ASN A 573 -53.92 -82.73 25.92
C ASN A 573 -54.66 -81.87 24.87
N ALA A 574 -54.49 -80.54 24.94
CA ALA A 574 -55.03 -79.63 23.93
C ALA A 574 -54.38 -79.86 22.55
N MET A 575 -53.06 -80.06 22.53
CA MET A 575 -52.31 -80.41 21.32
C MET A 575 -52.73 -81.77 20.74
N VAL A 576 -52.86 -82.82 21.56
CA VAL A 576 -53.29 -84.16 21.11
C VAL A 576 -54.66 -84.11 20.41
N THR A 577 -55.56 -83.22 20.86
CA THR A 577 -56.86 -82.98 20.21
C THR A 577 -56.71 -82.34 18.82
N LEU A 578 -55.67 -81.51 18.60
CA LEU A 578 -55.33 -80.94 17.30
C LEU A 578 -54.60 -81.93 16.39
N GLN A 579 -53.71 -82.76 16.95
CA GLN A 579 -52.96 -83.80 16.23
C GLN A 579 -53.90 -84.87 15.61
N GLU A 580 -55.09 -85.10 16.20
CA GLU A 580 -56.14 -85.93 15.58
C GLU A 580 -56.59 -85.42 14.20
N ASN A 581 -56.35 -84.15 13.86
CA ASN A 581 -56.67 -83.54 12.56
C ASN A 581 -55.43 -83.32 11.66
N ALA A 582 -54.21 -83.56 12.16
CA ALA A 582 -52.93 -83.46 11.43
C ALA A 582 -51.98 -84.59 11.88
N PRO A 583 -52.19 -85.83 11.38
CA PRO A 583 -51.56 -87.04 11.95
C PRO A 583 -50.07 -87.20 11.64
N ASP A 584 -49.54 -86.44 10.69
CA ASP A 584 -48.14 -86.53 10.25
C ASP A 584 -47.23 -85.52 10.98
N ALA A 585 -47.77 -84.75 11.94
CA ALA A 585 -47.01 -83.76 12.70
C ALA A 585 -46.28 -84.38 13.91
N GLU A 586 -44.99 -84.10 14.05
CA GLU A 586 -44.13 -84.61 15.12
C GLU A 586 -44.31 -83.81 16.42
N HIS A 587 -43.94 -84.41 17.56
CA HIS A 587 -44.01 -83.75 18.87
C HIS A 587 -42.60 -83.39 19.33
N LEU A 588 -42.36 -82.11 19.55
CA LEU A 588 -41.08 -81.56 19.99
C LEU A 588 -41.20 -80.98 21.40
N GLU A 589 -40.31 -81.41 22.27
CA GLU A 589 -40.13 -80.81 23.59
C GLU A 589 -38.71 -80.27 23.70
N ILE A 590 -38.60 -78.97 23.96
CA ILE A 590 -37.34 -78.29 24.18
C ILE A 590 -37.24 -78.05 25.70
N GLU A 591 -36.54 -78.93 26.43
CA GLU A 591 -36.33 -78.78 27.88
C GLU A 591 -35.13 -77.86 28.22
N THR A 592 -34.25 -77.61 27.23
CA THR A 592 -33.04 -76.77 27.28
C THR A 592 -32.85 -76.09 25.93
N ALA A 593 -31.96 -75.11 25.82
CA ALA A 593 -31.68 -74.50 24.52
C ALA A 593 -31.35 -75.52 23.42
N ALA A 594 -31.73 -75.21 22.20
CA ALA A 594 -31.58 -76.07 21.03
C ALA A 594 -31.25 -75.26 19.78
N PHE A 595 -30.52 -75.89 18.86
CA PHE A 595 -30.28 -75.33 17.54
C PHE A 595 -31.35 -75.80 16.56
N GLU A 596 -31.84 -74.86 15.75
CA GLU A 596 -32.70 -75.14 14.60
C GLU A 596 -31.98 -74.73 13.33
N LEU A 597 -31.88 -75.64 12.35
CA LEU A 597 -31.47 -75.33 10.99
C LEU A 597 -32.72 -74.93 10.20
N PHE A 598 -32.66 -73.81 9.50
CA PHE A 598 -33.79 -73.31 8.71
C PHE A 598 -33.33 -72.76 7.37
N GLN A 599 -34.24 -72.71 6.41
CA GLN A 599 -33.99 -72.09 5.11
C GLN A 599 -34.94 -70.90 4.90
N ASP A 600 -34.37 -69.75 4.53
CA ASP A 600 -35.13 -68.59 4.07
C ASP A 600 -34.77 -68.21 2.61
N ASP A 601 -35.36 -67.12 2.11
CA ASP A 601 -35.11 -66.63 0.74
C ASP A 601 -33.61 -66.30 0.48
N ALA A 602 -32.82 -66.07 1.53
CA ALA A 602 -31.39 -65.77 1.45
C ALA A 602 -30.48 -67.00 1.62
N GLY A 603 -31.02 -68.14 2.07
CA GLY A 603 -30.32 -69.42 2.16
C GLY A 603 -30.54 -70.14 3.49
N TRP A 604 -29.67 -71.10 3.78
CA TRP A 604 -29.69 -71.88 5.00
C TRP A 604 -29.01 -71.14 6.16
N GLY A 605 -29.66 -71.07 7.31
CA GLY A 605 -29.12 -70.50 8.54
C GLY A 605 -29.34 -71.43 9.72
N TRP A 606 -28.77 -71.05 10.87
CA TRP A 606 -29.06 -71.69 12.14
C TRP A 606 -29.58 -70.62 13.11
N ARG A 607 -30.43 -71.01 14.05
CA ARG A 607 -30.84 -70.17 15.17
C ARG A 607 -30.77 -70.95 16.47
N LEU A 608 -30.33 -70.28 17.53
CA LEU A 608 -30.32 -70.81 18.88
C LEU A 608 -31.60 -70.37 19.56
N VAL A 609 -32.43 -71.35 19.91
CA VAL A 609 -33.71 -71.16 20.59
C VAL A 609 -33.55 -71.62 22.02
N ASP A 610 -34.04 -70.84 22.96
CA ASP A 610 -33.97 -71.21 24.37
C ASP A 610 -35.09 -72.18 24.82
N ASP A 611 -35.09 -72.51 26.11
CA ASP A 611 -36.07 -73.40 26.76
C ASP A 611 -37.52 -72.86 26.73
N ILE A 612 -37.70 -71.55 26.52
CA ILE A 612 -39.03 -70.93 26.36
C ILE A 612 -39.40 -70.73 24.89
N GLY A 613 -38.57 -71.19 23.95
CA GLY A 613 -38.85 -71.09 22.52
C GLY A 613 -38.50 -69.73 21.89
N GLU A 614 -37.80 -68.84 22.60
CA GLU A 614 -37.34 -67.55 22.08
C GLU A 614 -36.01 -67.71 21.34
N THR A 615 -35.88 -67.09 20.17
CA THR A 615 -34.61 -67.08 19.45
C THR A 615 -33.67 -66.05 20.05
N ILE A 616 -32.62 -66.51 20.72
CA ILE A 616 -31.64 -65.64 21.38
C ILE A 616 -30.44 -65.31 20.49
N ALA A 617 -30.14 -66.14 19.48
CA ALA A 617 -29.11 -65.92 18.47
C ALA A 617 -29.55 -66.42 17.08
N ASP A 618 -29.19 -65.67 16.04
CA ASP A 618 -29.32 -66.06 14.63
C ASP A 618 -27.95 -66.00 13.96
N SER A 619 -27.67 -66.96 13.07
CA SER A 619 -26.52 -66.88 12.19
C SER A 619 -26.60 -65.61 11.35
N ALA A 620 -25.54 -64.81 11.28
CA ALA A 620 -25.60 -63.62 10.43
C ALA A 620 -25.37 -63.95 8.95
N THR A 621 -24.67 -65.05 8.67
CA THR A 621 -24.43 -65.55 7.31
C THR A 621 -25.45 -66.64 6.96
N ARG A 622 -25.93 -66.60 5.72
CA ARG A 622 -26.75 -67.66 5.11
C ARG A 622 -25.89 -68.48 4.16
N HIS A 623 -26.10 -69.78 4.14
CA HIS A 623 -25.32 -70.77 3.41
C HIS A 623 -26.12 -71.34 2.24
N GLU A 624 -25.44 -71.77 1.19
CA GLU A 624 -26.12 -72.34 0.00
C GLU A 624 -26.88 -73.65 0.31
N ASN A 625 -26.46 -74.36 1.35
CA ASN A 625 -27.02 -75.65 1.74
C ASN A 625 -26.98 -75.82 3.27
N GLU A 626 -27.83 -76.73 3.74
CA GLU A 626 -27.99 -77.11 5.15
C GLU A 626 -26.67 -77.53 5.80
N GLU A 627 -25.83 -78.27 5.08
CA GLU A 627 -24.54 -78.74 5.58
C GLU A 627 -23.58 -77.58 5.89
N GLY A 628 -23.62 -76.49 5.12
CA GLY A 628 -22.86 -75.28 5.41
C GLY A 628 -23.34 -74.58 6.69
N ALA A 629 -24.66 -74.52 6.90
CA ALA A 629 -25.23 -73.97 8.13
C ALA A 629 -24.91 -74.83 9.36
N ARG A 630 -24.94 -76.17 9.21
CA ARG A 630 -24.50 -77.12 10.24
C ARG A 630 -23.02 -76.91 10.61
N GLN A 631 -22.14 -76.78 9.62
CA GLN A 631 -20.71 -76.54 9.89
C GLN A 631 -20.46 -75.21 10.61
N ALA A 632 -21.19 -74.15 10.25
CA ALA A 632 -21.09 -72.86 10.94
C ALA A 632 -21.58 -72.96 12.40
N MET A 633 -22.67 -73.70 12.64
CA MET A 633 -23.17 -73.99 13.99
C MET A 633 -22.15 -74.81 14.81
N GLU A 634 -21.59 -75.88 14.26
CA GLU A 634 -20.57 -76.70 14.94
C GLU A 634 -19.33 -75.87 15.28
N SER A 635 -18.89 -75.00 14.36
CA SER A 635 -17.79 -74.06 14.60
C SER A 635 -18.07 -73.09 15.75
N LEU A 636 -19.33 -72.62 15.88
CA LEU A 636 -19.74 -71.80 17.01
C LEU A 636 -19.67 -72.60 18.32
N ILE A 637 -20.27 -73.79 18.37
CA ILE A 637 -20.30 -74.67 19.54
C ILE A 637 -18.89 -74.90 20.09
N ASP A 638 -17.94 -75.19 19.20
CA ASP A 638 -16.56 -75.52 19.56
C ASP A 638 -15.78 -74.33 20.13
N SER A 639 -16.17 -73.09 19.81
CA SER A 639 -15.39 -71.88 20.12
C SER A 639 -16.04 -70.96 21.15
N VAL A 640 -17.37 -70.92 21.23
CA VAL A 640 -18.14 -69.85 21.90
C VAL A 640 -17.88 -69.72 23.40
N SER A 641 -17.64 -70.83 24.12
CA SER A 641 -17.50 -70.88 25.60
C SER A 641 -16.42 -69.96 26.18
N GLY A 642 -15.39 -69.64 25.38
CA GLY A 642 -14.23 -68.85 25.82
C GLY A 642 -14.15 -67.46 25.19
N VAL A 643 -15.12 -67.09 24.36
CA VAL A 643 -15.07 -65.85 23.56
C VAL A 643 -15.20 -64.62 24.47
N PRO A 644 -14.26 -63.66 24.42
CA PRO A 644 -14.34 -62.42 25.19
C PRO A 644 -15.55 -61.57 24.77
N GLU A 645 -16.06 -60.74 25.69
CA GLU A 645 -17.10 -59.75 25.40
C GLU A 645 -16.55 -58.33 25.53
N ARG A 646 -16.76 -57.50 24.51
CA ARG A 646 -16.48 -56.07 24.48
C ARG A 646 -17.74 -55.25 24.40
N ARG A 647 -17.74 -54.12 25.11
CA ARG A 647 -18.76 -53.08 24.96
C ARG A 647 -18.30 -52.03 23.95
N MET A 648 -19.00 -51.91 22.84
CA MET A 648 -18.80 -50.87 21.84
C MET A 648 -19.55 -49.59 22.24
N ALA A 649 -18.95 -48.79 23.12
CA ALA A 649 -19.50 -47.49 23.55
C ALA A 649 -19.03 -46.31 22.66
N THR A 650 -17.85 -46.45 22.09
CA THR A 650 -17.22 -45.53 21.12
C THR A 650 -16.60 -46.38 20.01
N GLY A 651 -16.04 -45.75 18.98
CA GLY A 651 -15.27 -46.48 17.97
C GLY A 651 -14.02 -47.13 18.57
N ILE A 652 -13.44 -48.09 17.86
CA ILE A 652 -12.20 -48.78 18.26
C ILE A 652 -11.19 -48.72 17.11
N PHE A 653 -9.91 -48.69 17.45
CA PHE A 653 -8.84 -49.04 16.53
C PHE A 653 -8.60 -50.54 16.63
N GLN A 654 -9.08 -51.30 15.65
CA GLN A 654 -8.75 -52.71 15.57
C GLN A 654 -7.40 -52.86 14.85
N ILE A 655 -6.40 -53.44 15.52
CA ILE A 655 -5.11 -53.79 14.94
C ILE A 655 -5.09 -55.26 14.54
N TYR A 656 -4.41 -55.57 13.45
CA TYR A 656 -4.17 -56.94 12.99
C TYR A 656 -2.84 -57.02 12.23
N SER A 657 -2.28 -58.22 12.11
CA SER A 657 -1.10 -58.46 11.28
C SER A 657 -1.51 -59.17 9.99
N ASP A 658 -1.02 -58.72 8.85
CA ASP A 658 -1.25 -59.41 7.58
C ASP A 658 -0.35 -60.64 7.41
N SER A 659 -0.39 -61.26 6.22
CA SER A 659 0.40 -62.46 5.92
C SER A 659 1.91 -62.24 5.87
N ASP A 660 2.36 -60.99 5.79
CA ASP A 660 3.76 -60.59 5.76
C ASP A 660 4.26 -60.14 7.14
N ASP A 661 3.49 -60.39 8.21
CA ASP A 661 3.71 -59.95 9.59
C ASP A 661 3.74 -58.41 9.74
N GLU A 662 3.19 -57.67 8.77
CA GLU A 662 3.05 -56.21 8.86
C GLU A 662 1.73 -55.86 9.56
N TRP A 663 1.80 -54.87 10.45
CA TRP A 663 0.68 -54.45 11.28
C TRP A 663 -0.13 -53.36 10.60
N TRP A 664 -1.45 -53.53 10.62
CA TRP A 664 -2.43 -52.61 10.08
C TRP A 664 -3.46 -52.27 11.16
N TRP A 665 -4.10 -51.12 11.01
CA TRP A 665 -5.25 -50.76 11.84
C TRP A 665 -6.41 -50.33 10.97
N GLN A 666 -7.61 -50.63 11.46
CA GLN A 666 -8.87 -50.15 10.91
C GLN A 666 -9.70 -49.51 12.04
N PHE A 667 -10.41 -48.43 11.73
CA PHE A 667 -11.27 -47.76 12.68
C PHE A 667 -12.71 -48.24 12.53
N VAL A 668 -13.22 -48.87 13.59
CA VAL A 668 -14.53 -49.53 13.59
C VAL A 668 -15.49 -48.76 14.48
N MET A 669 -16.63 -48.37 13.93
CA MET A 669 -17.70 -47.68 14.65
C MET A 669 -18.52 -48.65 15.52
N PRO A 670 -19.28 -48.14 16.52
CA PRO A 670 -20.12 -49.01 17.38
C PRO A 670 -21.11 -49.89 16.61
N ASP A 671 -21.64 -49.41 15.48
CA ASP A 671 -22.52 -50.16 14.59
C ASP A 671 -21.81 -51.30 13.82
N GLY A 672 -20.47 -51.39 13.92
CA GLY A 672 -19.63 -52.41 13.30
C GLY A 672 -19.08 -52.03 11.94
N ARG A 673 -19.41 -50.83 11.43
CA ARG A 673 -18.91 -50.34 10.15
C ARG A 673 -17.46 -49.92 10.27
N ILE A 674 -16.62 -50.35 9.33
CA ILE A 674 -15.25 -49.86 9.18
C ILE A 674 -15.32 -48.50 8.48
N LEU A 675 -14.84 -47.47 9.16
CA LEU A 675 -14.94 -46.09 8.72
C LEU A 675 -13.64 -45.58 8.10
N ALA A 676 -12.50 -46.05 8.59
CA ALA A 676 -11.19 -45.65 8.11
C ALA A 676 -10.15 -46.77 8.21
N ASP A 677 -9.15 -46.72 7.35
CA ASP A 677 -7.98 -47.61 7.37
C ASP A 677 -6.68 -46.81 7.53
N ALA A 678 -5.64 -47.49 8.01
CA ALA A 678 -4.28 -46.97 7.99
C ALA A 678 -3.78 -46.73 6.56
N THR A 679 -3.02 -45.66 6.36
CA THR A 679 -2.42 -45.35 5.05
C THR A 679 -1.14 -46.11 4.75
N GLU A 680 -0.48 -46.62 5.79
CA GLU A 680 0.73 -47.43 5.73
C GLU A 680 0.71 -48.55 6.77
N SER A 681 1.57 -49.56 6.56
CA SER A 681 1.78 -50.65 7.49
C SER A 681 2.91 -50.37 8.47
N PHE A 682 2.94 -51.12 9.58
CA PHE A 682 3.93 -50.96 10.65
C PHE A 682 4.69 -52.28 10.88
N GLY A 683 5.99 -52.20 11.13
CA GLY A 683 6.83 -53.39 11.26
C GLY A 683 6.61 -54.14 12.58
N THR A 684 6.07 -53.48 13.60
CA THR A 684 5.78 -54.10 14.90
C THR A 684 4.50 -53.58 15.52
N ARG A 685 3.91 -54.41 16.40
CA ARG A 685 2.78 -54.02 17.26
C ARG A 685 3.03 -52.72 18.04
N HIS A 686 4.24 -52.53 18.55
CA HIS A 686 4.53 -51.34 19.35
C HIS A 686 4.54 -50.06 18.49
N GLU A 687 5.04 -50.15 17.25
CA GLU A 687 5.05 -49.03 16.30
C GLU A 687 3.64 -48.59 15.92
N ILE A 688 2.73 -49.54 15.66
CA ILE A 688 1.33 -49.20 15.36
C ILE A 688 0.58 -48.64 16.58
N GLU A 689 0.82 -49.17 17.77
CA GLU A 689 0.23 -48.64 19.01
C GLU A 689 0.71 -47.21 19.30
N ASP A 690 2.00 -46.92 19.06
CA ASP A 690 2.57 -45.57 19.19
C ASP A 690 1.97 -44.60 18.14
N ALA A 691 1.83 -45.05 16.89
CA ALA A 691 1.22 -44.26 15.81
C ALA A 691 -0.26 -43.92 16.10
N ILE A 692 -1.03 -44.89 16.60
CA ILE A 692 -2.42 -44.66 17.02
C ILE A 692 -2.45 -43.70 18.22
N ALA A 693 -1.54 -43.84 19.19
CA ALA A 693 -1.48 -42.94 20.34
C ALA A 693 -1.20 -41.49 19.92
N GLU A 694 -0.32 -41.29 18.93
CA GLU A 694 -0.07 -39.98 18.32
C GLU A 694 -1.31 -39.44 17.61
N LEU A 695 -1.93 -40.23 16.72
CA LEU A 695 -3.14 -39.88 15.99
C LEU A 695 -4.28 -39.45 16.93
N ARG A 696 -4.50 -40.20 18.01
CA ARG A 696 -5.51 -39.88 19.04
C ARG A 696 -5.26 -38.55 19.74
N GLY A 697 -4.00 -38.08 19.76
CA GLY A 697 -3.61 -36.81 20.36
C GLY A 697 -4.19 -35.59 19.66
N TYR A 698 -4.56 -35.70 18.37
CA TYR A 698 -5.12 -34.59 17.60
C TYR A 698 -6.42 -34.92 16.84
N ALA A 699 -6.74 -36.19 16.58
CA ALA A 699 -7.91 -36.59 15.80
C ALA A 699 -9.24 -36.06 16.35
N GLY A 700 -9.38 -35.90 17.67
CA GLY A 700 -10.59 -35.33 18.27
C GLY A 700 -10.79 -33.83 18.05
N ASP A 701 -9.70 -33.09 17.84
CA ASP A 701 -9.69 -31.63 17.75
C ASP A 701 -9.45 -31.12 16.31
N ALA A 702 -8.88 -31.96 15.44
CA ALA A 702 -8.59 -31.63 14.04
C ALA A 702 -9.88 -31.25 13.30
N PRO A 703 -9.97 -30.07 12.65
CA PRO A 703 -11.18 -29.64 11.97
C PRO A 703 -11.49 -30.49 10.73
N VAL A 704 -12.78 -30.59 10.39
CA VAL A 704 -13.25 -31.19 9.14
C VAL A 704 -13.47 -30.09 8.11
N THR A 705 -12.69 -30.13 7.03
CA THR A 705 -12.62 -29.10 6.00
C THR A 705 -12.87 -29.70 4.62
N GLN A 706 -13.75 -29.06 3.83
CA GLN A 706 -14.06 -29.49 2.48
C GLN A 706 -13.12 -28.83 1.47
N ILE A 707 -12.08 -29.52 1.01
CA ILE A 707 -11.07 -28.95 0.11
C ILE A 707 -11.56 -28.84 -1.34
N GLY A 708 -12.57 -29.61 -1.74
CA GLY A 708 -12.99 -29.67 -3.15
C GLY A 708 -11.83 -30.08 -4.05
N ARG A 709 -11.52 -29.27 -5.06
CA ARG A 709 -10.39 -29.47 -6.00
C ARG A 709 -9.24 -28.46 -5.81
N LEU A 710 -9.43 -27.45 -4.97
CA LEU A 710 -8.42 -26.44 -4.65
C LEU A 710 -8.65 -25.91 -3.23
N ALA A 711 -7.57 -25.74 -2.48
CA ALA A 711 -7.58 -25.04 -1.19
C ALA A 711 -6.49 -23.98 -1.13
N VAL A 712 -6.71 -22.96 -0.31
CA VAL A 712 -5.67 -21.99 0.04
C VAL A 712 -5.00 -22.43 1.33
N CYS A 713 -3.75 -22.87 1.23
CA CYS A 713 -2.91 -23.27 2.34
C CYS A 713 -2.15 -22.07 2.90
N LEU A 714 -2.39 -21.73 4.16
CA LEU A 714 -1.72 -20.63 4.87
C LEU A 714 -0.48 -21.17 5.60
N ASP A 715 0.65 -20.48 5.46
CA ASP A 715 1.87 -20.82 6.18
C ASP A 715 2.03 -19.91 7.41
N PRO A 716 1.92 -20.42 8.64
CA PRO A 716 2.05 -19.61 9.85
C PRO A 716 3.50 -19.20 10.18
N GLU A 717 4.53 -19.78 9.53
CA GLU A 717 5.93 -19.43 9.81
C GLU A 717 6.27 -18.01 9.34
N ASP A 718 5.78 -17.62 8.17
CA ASP A 718 6.02 -16.31 7.57
C ASP A 718 4.74 -15.60 7.10
N TRP A 719 3.56 -16.17 7.39
CA TRP A 719 2.27 -15.69 6.89
C TRP A 719 2.29 -15.51 5.38
N SER A 720 2.77 -16.52 4.65
CA SER A 720 2.59 -16.66 3.20
C SER A 720 1.41 -17.60 2.90
N TRP A 721 1.06 -17.75 1.63
CA TRP A 721 0.05 -18.72 1.19
C TRP A 721 0.46 -19.47 -0.07
N GLU A 722 -0.11 -20.65 -0.23
CA GLU A 722 -0.05 -21.47 -1.45
C GLU A 722 -1.45 -21.87 -1.86
N LEU A 723 -1.72 -21.87 -3.16
CA LEU A 723 -2.88 -22.54 -3.71
C LEU A 723 -2.49 -23.99 -3.97
N VAL A 724 -3.20 -24.94 -3.39
CA VAL A 724 -2.90 -26.37 -3.51
C VAL A 724 -4.08 -27.13 -4.12
N ASP A 725 -3.78 -28.25 -4.76
CA ASP A 725 -4.78 -29.17 -5.30
C ASP A 725 -5.37 -30.11 -4.22
N GLU A 726 -6.21 -31.07 -4.64
CA GLU A 726 -6.79 -32.07 -3.74
C GLU A 726 -5.76 -32.96 -3.02
N ASN A 727 -4.51 -33.03 -3.49
CA ASN A 727 -3.41 -33.80 -2.87
C ASN A 727 -2.50 -32.92 -2.00
N ARG A 728 -2.87 -31.65 -1.80
CA ARG A 728 -2.02 -30.61 -1.19
C ARG A 728 -0.73 -30.34 -2.00
N GLU A 729 -0.70 -30.65 -3.29
CA GLU A 729 0.40 -30.27 -4.17
C GLU A 729 0.27 -28.80 -4.60
N PRO A 730 1.35 -28.00 -4.57
CA PRO A 730 1.28 -26.59 -4.94
C PRO A 730 0.90 -26.38 -6.41
N VAL A 731 -0.16 -25.61 -6.64
CA VAL A 731 -0.58 -25.08 -7.94
C VAL A 731 -0.02 -23.67 -8.14
N ALA A 732 0.02 -22.88 -7.07
CA ALA A 732 0.62 -21.55 -7.07
C ALA A 732 1.21 -21.18 -5.71
N THR A 733 2.28 -20.40 -5.73
CA THR A 733 2.96 -19.95 -4.51
C THR A 733 2.93 -18.44 -4.43
N SER A 734 2.57 -17.92 -3.26
CA SER A 734 2.62 -16.48 -3.01
C SER A 734 4.05 -15.95 -3.12
N SER A 735 4.19 -14.77 -3.70
CA SER A 735 5.48 -14.07 -3.83
C SER A 735 5.74 -13.11 -2.66
N ARG A 736 4.84 -13.07 -1.66
CA ARG A 736 4.86 -12.11 -0.57
C ARG A 736 4.40 -12.76 0.74
N SER A 737 5.08 -12.42 1.82
CA SER A 737 4.66 -12.68 3.18
C SER A 737 3.90 -11.49 3.77
N PHE A 738 3.07 -11.76 4.77
CA PHE A 738 2.29 -10.77 5.49
C PHE A 738 2.80 -10.62 6.92
N GLY A 739 2.46 -9.50 7.58
CA GLY A 739 2.93 -9.25 8.96
C GLY A 739 2.23 -10.12 10.01
N ASP A 740 1.03 -10.59 9.70
CA ASP A 740 0.15 -11.32 10.60
C ASP A 740 -0.95 -12.09 9.85
N ARG A 741 -1.58 -13.04 10.54
CA ARG A 741 -2.69 -13.87 10.04
C ARG A 741 -3.87 -13.06 9.51
N GLN A 742 -4.25 -11.97 10.18
CA GLN A 742 -5.42 -11.19 9.79
C GLN A 742 -5.18 -10.48 8.46
N SER A 743 -3.98 -9.93 8.28
CA SER A 743 -3.55 -9.30 7.03
C SER A 743 -3.50 -10.30 5.86
N LEU A 744 -2.98 -11.52 6.11
CA LEU A 744 -2.95 -12.61 5.13
C LEU A 744 -4.37 -13.02 4.71
N VAL A 745 -5.24 -13.32 5.68
CA VAL A 745 -6.62 -13.76 5.43
C VAL A 745 -7.41 -12.69 4.68
N ALA A 746 -7.25 -11.41 5.06
CA ALA A 746 -7.91 -10.32 4.36
C ALA A 746 -7.46 -10.19 2.88
N ALA A 747 -6.18 -10.45 2.60
CA ALA A 747 -5.68 -10.45 1.23
C ALA A 747 -6.21 -11.63 0.42
N VAL A 748 -6.24 -12.84 1.01
CA VAL A 748 -6.82 -14.03 0.38
C VAL A 748 -8.32 -13.84 0.12
N ASP A 749 -9.08 -13.34 1.10
CA ASP A 749 -10.51 -13.06 0.96
C ASP A 749 -10.79 -12.07 -0.19
N ASP A 750 -9.97 -11.02 -0.33
CA ASP A 750 -10.11 -10.05 -1.43
C ASP A 750 -9.78 -10.67 -2.79
N ILE A 751 -8.76 -11.52 -2.88
CA ILE A 751 -8.42 -12.27 -4.10
C ILE A 751 -9.56 -13.22 -4.47
N GLN A 752 -10.07 -14.01 -3.53
CA GLN A 752 -11.16 -14.97 -3.79
C GLN A 752 -12.44 -14.26 -4.23
N ALA A 753 -12.81 -13.15 -3.59
CA ALA A 753 -14.00 -12.39 -3.91
C ALA A 753 -13.95 -11.78 -5.33
N ARG A 754 -12.75 -11.46 -5.83
CA ARG A 754 -12.54 -10.86 -7.16
C ARG A 754 -12.02 -11.84 -8.22
N ALA A 755 -11.89 -13.12 -7.89
CA ALA A 755 -11.45 -14.15 -8.84
C ALA A 755 -12.30 -14.17 -10.14
N PRO A 756 -13.65 -14.05 -10.10
CA PRO A 756 -14.47 -14.02 -11.31
C PRO A 756 -14.28 -12.76 -12.19
N GLU A 757 -13.76 -11.67 -11.61
CA GLU A 757 -13.53 -10.38 -12.29
C GLU A 757 -12.07 -10.24 -12.78
N THR A 758 -11.22 -11.22 -12.43
CA THR A 758 -9.78 -11.18 -12.73
C THR A 758 -9.54 -11.35 -14.24
N THR A 759 -8.82 -10.40 -14.83
CA THR A 759 -8.52 -10.42 -16.26
C THR A 759 -7.28 -11.26 -16.55
N VAL A 760 -7.35 -12.13 -17.57
CA VAL A 760 -6.21 -12.92 -18.05
C VAL A 760 -5.60 -12.24 -19.28
N TYR A 761 -4.29 -12.00 -19.29
CA TYR A 761 -3.60 -11.30 -20.38
C TYR A 761 -2.16 -11.81 -20.59
N GLU A 762 -1.50 -11.35 -21.65
CA GLU A 762 -0.12 -11.66 -22.02
C GLU A 762 0.53 -10.39 -22.56
N ILE A 763 1.76 -10.08 -22.15
CA ILE A 763 2.56 -9.03 -22.78
C ILE A 763 3.41 -9.69 -23.87
N ARG A 764 3.12 -9.38 -25.14
CA ARG A 764 3.80 -10.02 -26.28
C ARG A 764 5.14 -9.41 -26.64
N GLU A 765 5.21 -8.08 -26.63
CA GLU A 765 6.42 -7.32 -27.00
C GLU A 765 6.63 -6.17 -26.03
N ALA A 766 5.59 -5.36 -25.79
CA ALA A 766 5.63 -4.29 -24.80
C ALA A 766 4.24 -3.89 -24.32
N ALA A 767 4.20 -3.24 -23.16
CA ALA A 767 3.00 -2.65 -22.60
C ALA A 767 3.30 -1.31 -21.93
N PHE A 768 2.40 -0.34 -22.13
CA PHE A 768 2.25 0.79 -21.22
C PHE A 768 1.52 0.29 -19.97
N ASP A 769 2.31 -0.07 -18.96
CA ASP A 769 1.90 -0.47 -17.63
C ASP A 769 1.40 0.77 -16.87
N CYS A 770 0.06 0.91 -16.81
CA CYS A 770 -0.65 2.03 -16.19
C CYS A 770 -1.18 1.65 -14.81
N TYR A 771 -0.78 2.40 -13.78
CA TYR A 771 -1.13 2.08 -12.40
C TYR A 771 -1.31 3.34 -11.55
N GLN A 772 -2.03 3.20 -10.43
CA GLN A 772 -2.23 4.28 -9.47
C GLN A 772 -1.22 4.18 -8.32
N GLY A 773 -0.31 5.17 -8.25
CA GLY A 773 0.61 5.34 -7.12
C GLY A 773 0.05 6.26 -6.03
N ASP A 774 0.88 6.54 -5.01
CA ASP A 774 0.49 7.38 -3.86
C ASP A 774 0.09 8.82 -4.23
N SER A 775 0.68 9.36 -5.30
CA SER A 775 0.50 10.73 -5.77
C SER A 775 -0.49 10.88 -6.93
N GLY A 776 -1.00 9.77 -7.49
CA GLY A 776 -1.91 9.78 -8.64
C GLY A 776 -1.64 8.63 -9.61
N TRP A 777 -2.33 8.67 -10.76
CA TRP A 777 -2.10 7.75 -11.87
C TRP A 777 -0.77 8.05 -12.55
N THR A 778 -0.08 7.01 -13.00
CA THR A 778 1.17 7.11 -13.77
C THR A 778 1.27 5.92 -14.72
N TRP A 779 2.30 5.92 -15.57
CA TRP A 779 2.59 4.82 -16.47
C TRP A 779 4.09 4.61 -16.62
N ARG A 780 4.45 3.37 -16.97
CA ARG A 780 5.78 3.00 -17.44
C ARG A 780 5.66 2.12 -18.68
N LEU A 781 6.61 2.22 -19.61
CA LEU A 781 6.71 1.28 -20.71
C LEU A 781 7.60 0.11 -20.28
N ILE A 782 7.08 -1.11 -20.34
CA ILE A 782 7.81 -2.35 -20.11
C ILE A 782 7.85 -3.21 -21.37
N ASP A 783 8.94 -3.95 -21.56
CA ASP A 783 9.00 -5.02 -22.57
C ASP A 783 8.40 -6.34 -22.04
N ASP A 784 8.45 -7.39 -22.87
CA ASP A 784 8.01 -8.76 -22.54
C ASP A 784 8.81 -9.40 -21.39
N ASP A 785 10.08 -9.02 -21.24
CA ASP A 785 10.95 -9.39 -20.11
C ASP A 785 10.70 -8.56 -18.83
N HIS A 786 9.74 -7.61 -18.86
CA HIS A 786 9.42 -6.68 -17.77
C HIS A 786 10.53 -5.68 -17.42
N THR A 787 11.47 -5.48 -18.34
CA THR A 787 12.44 -4.40 -18.24
C THR A 787 11.71 -3.08 -18.49
N THR A 788 11.82 -2.15 -17.53
CA THR A 788 11.26 -0.81 -17.72
C THR A 788 12.15 -0.04 -18.69
N LEU A 789 11.57 0.43 -19.79
CA LEU A 789 12.29 1.20 -20.82
C LEU A 789 12.17 2.70 -20.57
N ALA A 790 10.99 3.14 -20.14
CA ALA A 790 10.68 4.54 -19.93
C ALA A 790 9.54 4.72 -18.94
N HIS A 791 9.39 5.93 -18.40
CA HIS A 791 8.27 6.27 -17.52
C HIS A 791 7.81 7.72 -17.71
N ALA A 792 6.60 8.00 -17.24
CA ALA A 792 6.08 9.36 -17.14
C ALA A 792 6.90 10.20 -16.14
N THR A 793 6.99 11.50 -16.38
CA THR A 793 7.59 12.47 -15.44
C THR A 793 6.59 13.08 -14.47
N SER A 794 5.31 13.06 -14.83
CA SER A 794 4.22 13.63 -14.06
C SER A 794 3.23 12.55 -13.65
N THR A 795 2.41 12.90 -12.66
CA THR A 795 1.26 12.07 -12.24
C THR A 795 -0.02 12.73 -12.70
N PHE A 796 -1.03 11.89 -12.94
CA PHE A 796 -2.29 12.26 -13.54
C PHE A 796 -3.43 12.05 -12.54
N GLY A 797 -4.47 12.88 -12.64
CA GLY A 797 -5.62 12.80 -11.74
C GLY A 797 -6.56 11.61 -12.03
N SER A 798 -6.50 11.01 -13.22
CA SER A 798 -7.37 9.92 -13.67
C SER A 798 -6.67 9.02 -14.68
N LEU A 799 -7.18 7.80 -14.83
CA LEU A 799 -6.76 6.87 -15.89
C LEU A 799 -7.02 7.46 -17.29
N GLU A 800 -8.16 8.11 -17.53
CA GLU A 800 -8.48 8.76 -18.81
C GLU A 800 -7.41 9.81 -19.22
N ALA A 801 -6.81 10.49 -18.23
CA ALA A 801 -5.72 11.42 -18.50
C ALA A 801 -4.41 10.70 -18.86
N VAL A 802 -4.15 9.53 -18.28
CA VAL A 802 -3.02 8.65 -18.67
C VAL A 802 -3.22 8.12 -20.09
N GLU A 803 -4.40 7.56 -20.40
CA GLU A 803 -4.74 7.05 -21.74
C GLU A 803 -4.64 8.16 -22.80
N SER A 804 -5.11 9.38 -22.49
CA SER A 804 -4.97 10.52 -23.39
C SER A 804 -3.51 10.92 -23.63
N GLU A 805 -2.65 10.83 -22.61
CA GLU A 805 -1.22 11.17 -22.74
C GLU A 805 -0.47 10.08 -23.52
N ILE A 806 -0.71 8.79 -23.21
CA ILE A 806 -0.15 7.67 -23.97
C ILE A 806 -0.59 7.75 -25.43
N GLY A 807 -1.88 7.99 -25.68
CA GLY A 807 -2.41 8.18 -27.02
C GLY A 807 -1.82 9.39 -27.76
N ARG A 808 -1.30 10.40 -27.06
CA ARG A 808 -0.52 11.50 -27.65
C ARG A 808 0.91 11.02 -27.95
N ILE A 809 1.57 10.38 -26.99
CA ILE A 809 2.94 9.88 -27.11
C ILE A 809 3.07 8.88 -28.25
N SER A 810 2.21 7.85 -28.32
CA SER A 810 2.27 6.83 -29.37
C SER A 810 2.04 7.37 -30.78
N ARG A 811 1.41 8.55 -30.93
CA ARG A 811 1.28 9.23 -32.23
C ARG A 811 2.52 10.04 -32.61
N VAL A 812 3.21 10.60 -31.61
CA VAL A 812 4.35 11.51 -31.81
C VAL A 812 5.66 10.73 -31.94
N VAL A 813 5.86 9.68 -31.12
CA VAL A 813 7.11 8.92 -31.03
C VAL A 813 7.67 8.42 -32.37
N PRO A 814 6.86 7.93 -33.34
CA PRO A 814 7.38 7.46 -34.63
C PRO A 814 8.10 8.53 -35.44
N ASP A 815 7.57 9.76 -35.42
CA ASP A 815 8.00 10.87 -36.28
C ASP A 815 8.81 11.93 -35.52
N ALA A 816 8.88 11.85 -34.19
CA ALA A 816 9.62 12.78 -33.35
C ALA A 816 11.11 12.84 -33.73
N GLU A 817 11.57 14.05 -34.03
CA GLU A 817 12.95 14.32 -34.38
C GLU A 817 13.88 14.07 -33.19
N PHE A 818 15.15 13.75 -33.45
CA PHE A 818 16.19 13.63 -32.43
C PHE A 818 17.11 14.85 -32.52
N LEU A 819 17.12 15.67 -31.48
CA LEU A 819 17.96 16.86 -31.39
C LEU A 819 19.41 16.46 -31.10
N ASP A 820 20.28 16.69 -32.08
CA ASP A 820 21.72 16.50 -31.96
C ASP A 820 22.45 17.78 -32.36
N TYR A 821 23.11 18.42 -31.41
CA TYR A 821 23.79 19.69 -31.62
C TYR A 821 25.30 19.48 -31.69
N ASP A 822 25.90 19.85 -32.83
CA ASP A 822 27.36 19.80 -33.00
C ASP A 822 28.07 20.92 -32.22
N ASP A 823 27.56 22.16 -32.32
CA ASP A 823 28.11 23.35 -31.67
C ASP A 823 27.00 24.20 -31.02
N VAL A 824 26.40 25.13 -31.76
CA VAL A 824 25.33 26.01 -31.29
C VAL A 824 24.18 25.98 -32.30
N ALA A 825 22.95 25.97 -31.83
CA ALA A 825 21.75 25.89 -32.65
C ALA A 825 20.67 26.87 -32.20
N PHE A 826 19.89 27.37 -33.15
CA PHE A 826 18.63 28.08 -32.86
C PHE A 826 17.50 27.06 -32.73
N GLU A 827 16.81 27.07 -31.59
CA GLU A 827 15.53 26.40 -31.43
C GLU A 827 14.41 27.43 -31.63
N LEU A 828 13.57 27.20 -32.63
CA LEU A 828 12.39 27.98 -32.94
C LEU A 828 11.15 27.25 -32.39
N TYR A 829 10.41 27.89 -31.49
CA TYR A 829 9.28 27.26 -30.80
C TYR A 829 8.12 28.24 -30.60
N GLU A 830 6.94 27.69 -30.36
CA GLU A 830 5.73 28.45 -30.04
C GLU A 830 5.43 28.34 -28.53
N SER A 831 5.23 29.50 -27.88
CA SER A 831 4.90 29.59 -26.46
C SER A 831 3.91 30.75 -26.26
N ASP A 832 2.83 30.52 -25.51
CA ASP A 832 1.71 31.47 -25.34
C ASP A 832 1.13 32.02 -26.67
N ASP A 833 0.87 31.14 -27.65
CA ASP A 833 0.39 31.50 -29.01
C ASP A 833 1.31 32.48 -29.77
N ARG A 834 2.60 32.54 -29.41
CA ARG A 834 3.60 33.38 -30.08
C ARG A 834 4.89 32.61 -30.33
N TRP A 835 5.47 32.86 -31.49
CA TRP A 835 6.74 32.29 -31.93
C TRP A 835 7.91 33.08 -31.38
N THR A 836 8.90 32.35 -30.87
CA THR A 836 10.15 32.92 -30.36
C THR A 836 11.26 31.94 -30.64
N TRP A 837 12.50 32.38 -30.48
CA TRP A 837 13.66 31.51 -30.61
C TRP A 837 14.54 31.56 -29.37
N ARG A 838 15.32 30.51 -29.17
CA ARG A 838 16.43 30.47 -28.22
C ARG A 838 17.64 29.84 -28.87
N LEU A 839 18.81 30.17 -28.34
CA LEU A 839 20.08 29.64 -28.78
C LEU A 839 20.59 28.65 -27.74
N VAL A 840 20.96 27.46 -28.21
CA VAL A 840 21.31 26.31 -27.38
C VAL A 840 22.67 25.79 -27.80
N ASP A 841 23.53 25.45 -26.83
CA ASP A 841 24.85 24.88 -27.09
C ASP A 841 24.83 23.34 -27.25
N LYS A 842 25.99 22.76 -27.53
CA LYS A 842 26.22 21.30 -27.68
C LYS A 842 25.95 20.51 -26.40
N GLU A 843 25.94 21.17 -25.26
CA GLU A 843 25.61 20.59 -23.95
C GLU A 843 24.12 20.79 -23.60
N GLN A 844 23.33 21.33 -24.53
CA GLN A 844 21.90 21.63 -24.43
C GLN A 844 21.54 22.75 -23.44
N TRP A 845 22.50 23.60 -23.08
CA TRP A 845 22.23 24.79 -22.27
C TRP A 845 21.68 25.92 -23.13
N VAL A 846 20.62 26.55 -22.64
CA VAL A 846 20.08 27.75 -23.27
C VAL A 846 20.98 28.93 -22.95
N ILE A 847 21.83 29.31 -23.90
CA ILE A 847 22.81 30.39 -23.73
C ILE A 847 22.24 31.76 -24.11
N ALA A 848 21.22 31.81 -24.98
CA ALA A 848 20.53 33.04 -25.35
C ALA A 848 19.04 32.81 -25.64
N ALA A 849 18.23 33.86 -25.53
CA ALA A 849 16.85 33.85 -26.02
C ALA A 849 16.51 35.18 -26.71
N ALA A 850 15.58 35.13 -27.66
CA ALA A 850 15.02 36.33 -28.28
C ALA A 850 14.42 37.25 -27.21
N ALA A 851 14.68 38.55 -27.34
CA ALA A 851 14.05 39.56 -26.50
C ALA A 851 12.57 39.78 -26.88
N GLU A 852 12.22 39.55 -28.15
CA GLU A 852 10.87 39.73 -28.68
C GLU A 852 10.18 38.41 -29.04
N ARG A 853 8.84 38.43 -29.01
CA ARG A 853 7.99 37.31 -29.43
C ARG A 853 7.07 37.74 -30.58
N HIS A 854 6.92 36.87 -31.55
CA HIS A 854 6.30 37.15 -32.84
C HIS A 854 4.97 36.42 -33.00
N GLY A 855 4.03 37.00 -33.75
CA GLY A 855 2.72 36.37 -33.99
C GLY A 855 2.72 35.25 -35.04
N THR A 856 3.81 35.09 -35.81
CA THR A 856 3.94 34.03 -36.82
C THR A 856 5.35 33.47 -36.84
N ARG A 857 5.47 32.21 -37.29
CA ARG A 857 6.74 31.51 -37.47
C ARG A 857 7.69 32.27 -38.40
N GLU A 858 7.21 32.75 -39.55
CA GLU A 858 8.05 33.45 -40.52
C GLU A 858 8.56 34.81 -40.01
N ALA A 859 7.94 35.38 -38.99
CA ALA A 859 8.44 36.57 -38.33
C ALA A 859 9.58 36.25 -37.37
N ALA A 860 9.47 35.16 -36.60
CA ALA A 860 10.54 34.69 -35.74
C ALA A 860 11.74 34.14 -36.55
N GLU A 861 11.52 33.48 -37.68
CA GLU A 861 12.61 33.08 -38.60
C GLU A 861 13.37 34.28 -39.15
N ARG A 862 12.67 35.39 -39.49
CA ARG A 862 13.33 36.63 -39.89
C ARG A 862 14.12 37.27 -38.76
N ASP A 863 13.62 37.19 -37.53
CA ASP A 863 14.30 37.69 -36.35
C ASP A 863 15.59 36.90 -36.04
N ILE A 864 15.61 35.58 -36.31
CA ILE A 864 16.84 34.78 -36.28
C ILE A 864 17.86 35.31 -37.30
N GLU A 865 17.44 35.57 -38.55
CA GLU A 865 18.35 36.09 -39.58
C GLU A 865 18.87 37.50 -39.26
N GLU A 866 18.05 38.35 -38.64
CA GLU A 866 18.47 39.62 -38.08
C GLU A 866 19.49 39.40 -36.95
N ALA A 867 19.20 38.51 -36.01
CA ALA A 867 20.11 38.18 -34.91
C ALA A 867 21.47 37.68 -35.39
N ARG A 868 21.54 36.82 -36.42
CA ARG A 868 22.81 36.39 -37.04
C ARG A 868 23.64 37.57 -37.53
N THR A 869 22.99 38.55 -38.15
CA THR A 869 23.64 39.77 -38.66
C THR A 869 24.18 40.59 -37.50
N GLU A 870 23.37 40.82 -36.47
CA GLU A 870 23.75 41.61 -35.29
C GLU A 870 24.87 40.92 -34.48
N ILE A 871 24.83 39.60 -34.30
CA ILE A 871 25.89 38.82 -33.65
C ILE A 871 27.23 39.01 -34.36
N THR A 872 27.22 39.01 -35.70
CA THR A 872 28.43 39.18 -36.53
C THR A 872 29.02 40.58 -36.38
N GLU A 873 28.18 41.61 -36.31
CA GLU A 873 28.61 43.01 -36.20
C GLU A 873 28.88 43.46 -34.76
N ALA A 874 28.43 42.69 -33.77
CA ALA A 874 28.44 43.11 -32.38
C ALA A 874 29.85 43.24 -31.77
N SER A 875 30.08 44.37 -31.10
CA SER A 875 31.22 44.54 -30.18
C SER A 875 30.87 44.09 -28.75
N VAL A 876 31.86 43.79 -27.90
CA VAL A 876 31.62 43.45 -26.49
C VAL A 876 31.94 44.67 -25.64
N ILE A 877 30.98 45.13 -24.82
CA ILE A 877 31.07 46.37 -24.01
C ILE A 877 30.69 46.06 -22.55
N GLU A 878 31.48 46.57 -21.62
CA GLU A 878 31.27 46.46 -20.17
C GLU A 878 30.78 47.80 -19.58
N ILE A 879 29.91 47.74 -18.58
CA ILE A 879 29.38 48.92 -17.88
C ILE A 879 29.87 48.91 -16.42
N ASP A 880 31.07 49.45 -16.18
CA ASP A 880 31.72 49.49 -14.85
C ASP A 880 31.11 50.54 -13.90
N SER A 881 30.11 51.30 -14.36
CA SER A 881 29.44 52.36 -13.60
C SER A 881 28.15 52.80 -14.29
N ALA A 882 27.27 53.46 -13.54
CA ALA A 882 26.03 54.01 -14.06
C ALA A 882 26.23 54.78 -15.39
N THR A 883 25.36 54.55 -16.35
CA THR A 883 25.57 55.01 -17.73
C THR A 883 24.28 55.52 -18.33
N PHE A 884 24.37 56.63 -19.05
CA PHE A 884 23.26 57.13 -19.85
C PHE A 884 23.26 56.47 -21.23
N GLU A 885 22.11 55.89 -21.58
CA GLU A 885 21.86 55.20 -22.84
C GLU A 885 20.77 55.93 -23.64
N PHE A 886 20.91 55.95 -24.97
CA PHE A 886 19.86 56.43 -25.88
C PHE A 886 19.16 55.24 -26.52
N HIS A 887 17.83 55.30 -26.60
CA HIS A 887 17.04 54.30 -27.29
C HIS A 887 15.91 54.95 -28.11
N LEU A 888 15.49 54.30 -29.20
CA LEU A 888 14.41 54.76 -30.06
C LEU A 888 13.08 54.12 -29.62
N THR A 889 12.07 54.95 -29.43
CA THR A 889 10.69 54.51 -29.18
C THR A 889 9.78 54.91 -30.34
N ASP A 890 8.54 54.41 -30.37
CA ASP A 890 7.51 54.82 -31.33
C ASP A 890 7.26 56.35 -31.34
N GLU A 891 7.57 57.04 -30.23
CA GLU A 891 7.38 58.48 -30.06
C GLU A 891 8.64 59.31 -30.38
N GLY A 892 9.80 58.65 -30.57
CA GLY A 892 11.10 59.29 -30.80
C GLY A 892 12.22 58.77 -29.88
N TRP A 893 13.38 59.40 -29.93
CA TRP A 893 14.55 59.09 -29.10
C TRP A 893 14.32 59.44 -27.64
N ARG A 894 14.62 58.54 -26.73
CA ARG A 894 14.63 58.77 -25.27
C ARG A 894 16.02 58.46 -24.73
N TRP A 895 16.31 58.96 -23.53
CA TRP A 895 17.48 58.52 -22.78
C TRP A 895 17.05 57.89 -21.47
N ARG A 896 17.83 56.91 -21.01
CA ARG A 896 17.69 56.29 -19.70
C ARG A 896 19.03 56.22 -18.98
N LEU A 897 19.00 56.30 -17.66
CA LEU A 897 20.15 56.06 -16.79
C LEU A 897 20.04 54.62 -16.27
N VAL A 898 21.04 53.82 -16.58
CA VAL A 898 21.13 52.42 -16.16
C VAL A 898 22.30 52.27 -15.21
N ASP A 899 22.15 51.54 -14.11
CA ASP A 899 23.25 51.22 -13.21
C ASP A 899 24.16 50.08 -13.73
N GLU A 900 25.19 49.73 -12.97
CA GLU A 900 26.13 48.63 -13.29
C GLU A 900 25.45 47.25 -13.35
N ALA A 901 24.31 47.11 -12.67
CA ALA A 901 23.48 45.92 -12.62
C ALA A 901 22.30 45.98 -13.60
N GLY A 902 22.37 46.85 -14.62
CA GLY A 902 21.37 46.90 -15.68
C GLY A 902 20.01 47.49 -15.27
N ASN A 903 19.86 47.98 -14.05
CA ASN A 903 18.59 48.55 -13.58
C ASN A 903 18.41 49.96 -14.09
N GLU A 904 17.24 50.23 -14.66
CA GLU A 904 16.88 51.58 -15.08
C GLU A 904 16.53 52.42 -13.85
N LEU A 905 17.31 53.46 -13.60
CA LEU A 905 17.12 54.36 -12.47
C LEU A 905 16.30 55.60 -12.81
N ALA A 906 16.41 56.06 -14.06
CA ALA A 906 15.78 57.28 -14.51
C ALA A 906 15.56 57.25 -16.02
N GLU A 907 14.44 57.81 -16.46
CA GLU A 907 14.15 57.99 -17.89
C GLU A 907 13.80 59.45 -18.21
N SER A 908 14.09 59.86 -19.44
CA SER A 908 13.56 61.10 -20.00
C SER A 908 12.03 61.04 -20.11
N ILE A 909 11.36 62.08 -19.61
CA ILE A 909 9.89 62.18 -19.69
C ILE A 909 9.44 62.39 -21.15
N ASP A 910 10.18 63.21 -21.89
CA ASP A 910 9.89 63.55 -23.27
C ASP A 910 10.62 62.63 -24.25
N ALA A 911 9.95 62.32 -25.36
CA ALA A 911 10.60 61.73 -26.53
C ALA A 911 11.09 62.82 -27.48
N PHE A 912 12.29 62.65 -28.02
CA PHE A 912 13.00 63.62 -28.84
C PHE A 912 13.00 63.21 -30.32
N PRO A 913 12.81 64.15 -31.26
CA PRO A 913 12.79 63.81 -32.68
C PRO A 913 14.16 63.39 -33.22
N SER A 914 15.26 63.75 -32.54
CA SER A 914 16.60 63.29 -32.89
C SER A 914 17.44 62.97 -31.65
N ARG A 915 18.41 62.07 -31.83
CA ARG A 915 19.40 61.71 -30.81
C ARG A 915 20.21 62.91 -30.28
N ALA A 916 20.47 63.90 -31.15
CA ALA A 916 21.18 65.12 -30.76
C ALA A 916 20.36 65.99 -29.79
N ASP A 917 19.05 66.06 -29.98
CA ASP A 917 18.15 66.80 -29.09
C ASP A 917 18.05 66.12 -27.71
N ALA A 918 18.00 64.78 -27.68
CA ALA A 918 18.06 64.01 -26.44
C ALA A 918 19.37 64.24 -25.67
N GLN A 919 20.50 64.35 -26.38
CA GLN A 919 21.82 64.60 -25.79
C GLN A 919 21.93 66.01 -25.18
N GLU A 920 21.34 67.02 -25.82
CA GLU A 920 21.31 68.39 -25.29
C GLU A 920 20.55 68.45 -23.96
N GLN A 921 19.38 67.79 -23.89
CA GLN A 921 18.60 67.70 -22.66
C GLN A 921 19.35 66.94 -21.56
N LEU A 922 19.96 65.80 -21.90
CA LEU A 922 20.75 65.01 -20.96
C LEU A 922 21.92 65.79 -20.36
N THR A 923 22.58 66.64 -21.16
CA THR A 923 23.68 67.50 -20.68
C THR A 923 23.22 68.36 -19.51
N THR A 924 21.98 68.86 -19.55
CA THR A 924 21.37 69.63 -18.46
C THR A 924 21.18 68.80 -17.20
N VAL A 925 20.75 67.54 -17.32
CA VAL A 925 20.58 66.62 -16.18
C VAL A 925 21.93 66.28 -15.54
N LYS A 926 22.98 66.06 -16.33
CA LYS A 926 24.33 65.79 -15.80
C LYS A 926 24.96 67.00 -15.11
N GLU A 927 24.73 68.20 -15.63
CA GLU A 927 25.29 69.43 -15.05
C GLU A 927 24.57 69.87 -13.77
N LEU A 928 23.24 69.71 -13.71
CA LEU A 928 22.42 70.26 -12.63
C LEU A 928 21.91 69.22 -11.63
N GLY A 929 21.88 67.94 -12.00
CA GLY A 929 21.37 66.85 -11.18
C GLY A 929 22.14 66.61 -9.87
N PRO A 930 23.49 66.51 -9.88
CA PRO A 930 24.27 66.20 -8.69
C PRO A 930 24.06 67.18 -7.51
N ASP A 931 23.91 68.47 -7.82
CA ASP A 931 23.76 69.56 -6.83
C ASP A 931 22.29 69.98 -6.61
N ALA A 932 21.34 69.25 -7.18
CA ALA A 932 19.92 69.59 -7.16
C ALA A 932 19.28 69.49 -5.76
N TRP A 933 18.39 70.43 -5.43
CA TRP A 933 17.67 70.40 -4.15
C TRP A 933 16.52 69.39 -4.17
N VAL A 934 16.21 68.73 -3.05
CA VAL A 934 15.06 67.80 -2.94
C VAL A 934 13.90 68.50 -2.23
N SER A 935 12.72 68.48 -2.83
CA SER A 935 11.49 69.05 -2.25
C SER A 935 10.31 68.08 -2.36
N THR A 936 9.29 68.25 -1.51
CA THR A 936 8.10 67.38 -1.50
C THR A 936 6.87 68.16 -1.96
N ALA A 937 6.12 67.58 -2.90
CA ALA A 937 4.80 68.07 -3.30
C ALA A 937 3.73 67.03 -2.92
N GLU A 938 2.62 67.50 -2.32
CA GLU A 938 1.45 66.66 -2.02
C GLU A 938 0.54 66.46 -3.24
#